data_AF-A0A7G8UP96-F1
#
_entry.id   AF-A0A7G8UP96-F1
#
_cell.length_a   1.000
_cell.length_b   1.000
_cell.length_c   1.000
_cell.angle_alpha   90.00
_cell.angle_beta   90.00
_cell.angle_gamma   90.00
#
_symmetry.space_group_name_H-M   'P 1'
#
loop_
_entity.id
_entity.type
_entity.pdbx_description
1 polymer ?
#
loop_
_entity_poly.entity_id
_entity_poly.type
_entity_poly.pdbx_seq_one_letter_code
_entity_poly.pdbx_strand_id
1 'polypeptide(L)'
;MRSASKKMWLAGLAVLLLCQWAPGRAAAEGQRVGFNSATGNIDFTYGNAQLAYGESGELTGIRHLTLNALWNNAADAVVTGKKGHATVEHVWGEGSAKAELETTVARKYDGTLTISQYAESAAEGITGIQWGLIVPDTHDLILPVLGGIRLTAESPDAAYGFRQFAYPDVWEAQMLLIQGDGGGMLVHANDDAMFFKTLHVKHENGYFHIGLETHTPAPFQQTKTAASTDWRLKAYAGDWTNGALMYRDWADQTFRLSELSALEPAWANDIRFTVLTDLEDPDMLDQLAQKVQADQTLLVVPGWREDPYDVNFPNYAPKADMANKVQEAQALGFKVMLYVNIFGVSFDNPAYAALQAYQVKDPYTLTPKKWEYSAGSEQIAFAVINPAAEAWREMFVDKMADLVDEVGPDAIHLDQSLLMYNDANGLIDGKNMMQGNLALHRELRQALPAHIALGGESLNEITTRYESFAQRHAYGIFSGTGTWDNSKIDQVVPASSAIFAPYTTIYGHPDHANPMTEDYYMAWHKVVQNRLGAVPMLSRPNYGQVANPTPLMEQLFAEANWYQDARPEASFTGWTGNTLFAFRTEDGKTAQYVRDSFGEKLHVRSSGFPWQGTNVVRYLYGSEAYELSGTIPGWRLYDATRLYGLNPGQTYLYNGEPRDLNAFHIYDWPENVSLKQLALRTNHAVIRMEDLLQASEINLLNYAGPIRAGETMGDDTVHQTDTSFSSTNGFSFSFAGGGTVQHWGDRMLAHPPYIGQWQDGHTWLEFDVDIPADVAASFQVGVQLGSEQNVLHSDGVTFKALAWEKEAAPGTRVVLSEEQFSRSATAAPMELDLSSFAGTTVTVRLETHPGATVDNDSAVWVEPRVVLEPNGEQARMVELKFVSPQAVAEIKSVSGQAGLSDLGNGKFVITAPASDTVYLIYDALTPATLPLSLDSAPFDTSLWFDNGMEGLAQAPFGGFAGTGSVNNVNKQGLDAHPPQRGQTHVEYALRLPVGTDAALTGFAGIKDGADESGGVGFRIAVNGNIVWSEDMMPGAAWEPFHISLADYAGESVVLTLITDSMGDYGYDWAFWGEPQLIAD
;
A
#
# COMPACT_ATOMS: atom_id res chain seq x y z
N MET A 1 -36.11 40.71 65.72
CA MET A 1 -36.36 39.52 66.57
C MET A 1 -36.14 38.30 65.69
N ARG A 2 -34.94 37.71 65.63
CA ARG A 2 -34.35 36.76 66.59
C ARG A 2 -35.32 35.62 66.98
N SER A 3 -34.85 34.41 66.66
CA SER A 3 -35.26 33.06 67.07
C SER A 3 -36.48 32.39 66.41
N ALA A 4 -36.37 32.01 65.13
CA ALA A 4 -37.10 30.87 64.57
C ALA A 4 -36.53 30.38 63.22
N SER A 5 -35.26 29.93 63.15
CA SER A 5 -34.79 29.20 61.94
C SER A 5 -33.65 28.18 62.16
N LYS A 6 -33.14 28.02 63.39
CA LYS A 6 -32.02 27.09 63.67
C LYS A 6 -32.41 25.61 63.85
N LYS A 7 -33.66 25.20 63.61
CA LYS A 7 -34.09 23.80 63.65
C LYS A 7 -34.40 23.15 62.29
N MET A 8 -34.30 23.89 61.18
CA MET A 8 -34.45 23.33 59.82
C MET A 8 -33.12 23.03 59.10
N TRP A 9 -31.99 23.44 59.66
CA TRP A 9 -30.68 23.26 59.02
C TRP A 9 -29.89 22.02 59.46
N LEU A 10 -30.30 21.34 60.54
CA LEU A 10 -29.65 20.12 61.03
C LEU A 10 -30.38 18.82 60.66
N ALA A 11 -31.64 18.87 60.24
CA ALA A 11 -32.36 17.68 59.73
C ALA A 11 -32.09 17.45 58.22
N GLY A 12 -31.77 18.50 57.46
CA GLY A 12 -31.41 18.39 56.05
C GLY A 12 -29.99 17.86 55.81
N LEU A 13 -29.05 18.11 56.73
CA LEU A 13 -27.66 17.67 56.58
C LEU A 13 -27.47 16.17 56.90
N ALA A 14 -28.30 15.60 57.76
CA ALA A 14 -28.23 14.17 58.10
C ALA A 14 -28.82 13.27 57.00
N VAL A 15 -29.74 13.77 56.17
CA VAL A 15 -30.30 13.01 55.02
C VAL A 15 -29.41 13.12 53.78
N LEU A 16 -28.64 14.21 53.64
CA LEU A 16 -27.67 14.37 52.53
C LEU A 16 -26.34 13.63 52.75
N LEU A 17 -25.93 13.37 54.00
CA LEU A 17 -24.71 12.61 54.32
C LEU A 17 -24.92 11.08 54.43
N LEU A 18 -26.16 10.60 54.50
CA LEU A 18 -26.48 9.15 54.50
C LEU A 18 -26.86 8.59 53.12
N CYS A 19 -27.01 9.44 52.09
CA CYS A 19 -27.26 9.01 50.71
C CYS A 19 -26.00 8.93 49.83
N GLN A 20 -24.80 9.21 50.37
CA GLN A 20 -23.52 9.03 49.65
C GLN A 20 -22.82 7.69 49.88
N TRP A 21 -23.40 6.79 50.70
CA TRP A 21 -22.88 5.45 50.97
C TRP A 21 -23.94 4.35 50.81
N ALA A 22 -24.75 4.48 49.76
CA ALA A 22 -25.53 3.36 49.24
C ALA A 22 -25.31 3.34 47.72
N PRO A 23 -24.81 2.25 47.12
CA PRO A 23 -24.76 2.15 45.66
C PRO A 23 -26.19 2.26 45.16
N GLY A 24 -26.46 3.35 44.44
CA GLY A 24 -27.74 3.60 43.80
C GLY A 24 -28.08 2.46 42.87
N ARG A 25 -28.98 1.57 43.31
CA ARG A 25 -29.75 0.67 42.44
C ARG A 25 -30.74 1.51 41.63
N ALA A 26 -30.25 2.31 40.70
CA ALA A 26 -31.05 3.06 39.72
C ALA A 26 -30.18 3.61 38.58
N ALA A 27 -29.42 2.73 37.90
CA ALA A 27 -28.90 2.94 36.53
C ALA A 27 -28.33 1.64 35.91
N ALA A 28 -28.79 0.46 36.34
CA ALA A 28 -28.28 -0.85 35.87
C ALA A 28 -29.12 -1.45 34.72
N GLU A 29 -29.70 -0.61 33.88
CA GLU A 29 -30.24 -1.00 32.56
C GLU A 29 -29.28 -0.66 31.40
N GLY A 30 -28.09 -0.14 31.73
CA GLY A 30 -27.04 0.16 30.75
C GLY A 30 -26.46 -1.10 30.10
N GLN A 31 -26.15 -0.97 28.81
CA GLN A 31 -25.32 -1.82 27.95
C GLN A 31 -24.94 -3.19 28.54
N ARG A 32 -25.55 -4.24 27.99
CA ARG A 32 -25.40 -5.62 28.46
C ARG A 32 -24.77 -6.48 27.37
N VAL A 33 -23.88 -7.37 27.80
CA VAL A 33 -23.49 -8.59 27.08
C VAL A 33 -24.05 -9.77 27.88
N GLY A 34 -24.72 -10.69 27.21
CA GLY A 34 -25.32 -11.88 27.80
C GLY A 34 -24.98 -13.11 26.98
N PHE A 35 -24.86 -14.25 27.65
CA PHE A 35 -24.66 -15.54 27.00
C PHE A 35 -25.88 -16.43 27.21
N ASN A 36 -26.43 -16.96 26.12
CA ASN A 36 -27.49 -17.95 26.14
C ASN A 36 -26.89 -19.34 25.91
N SER A 37 -26.70 -20.10 26.98
CA SER A 37 -26.09 -21.43 26.89
C SER A 37 -26.93 -22.47 26.14
N ALA A 38 -28.21 -22.20 25.84
CA ALA A 38 -29.03 -23.12 25.06
C ALA A 38 -28.81 -22.99 23.55
N THR A 39 -28.47 -21.79 23.07
CA THR A 39 -28.27 -21.50 21.64
C THR A 39 -26.81 -21.19 21.29
N GLY A 40 -26.01 -20.82 22.29
CA GLY A 40 -24.64 -20.36 22.11
C GLY A 40 -24.52 -18.88 21.77
N ASN A 41 -25.64 -18.16 21.74
CA ASN A 41 -25.65 -16.75 21.38
C ASN A 41 -24.99 -15.91 22.47
N ILE A 42 -24.14 -15.00 22.05
CA ILE A 42 -23.66 -13.86 22.80
C ILE A 42 -24.45 -12.65 22.31
N ASP A 43 -25.49 -12.30 23.06
CA ASP A 43 -26.34 -11.15 22.77
C ASP A 43 -25.75 -9.92 23.46
N PHE A 44 -25.41 -8.89 22.68
CA PHE A 44 -25.01 -7.60 23.20
C PHE A 44 -26.02 -6.53 22.78
N THR A 45 -25.91 -5.32 23.34
CA THR A 45 -26.96 -4.30 23.18
C THR A 45 -27.18 -3.83 21.74
N TYR A 46 -26.16 -3.97 20.88
CA TYR A 46 -26.13 -3.43 19.52
C TYR A 46 -25.98 -4.53 18.45
N GLY A 47 -26.15 -5.80 18.83
CA GLY A 47 -25.92 -6.90 17.91
C GLY A 47 -25.87 -8.25 18.60
N ASN A 48 -25.48 -9.26 17.82
CA ASN A 48 -25.31 -10.62 18.30
C ASN A 48 -24.06 -11.26 17.67
N ALA A 49 -23.48 -12.19 18.40
CA ALA A 49 -22.47 -13.12 17.93
C ALA A 49 -22.80 -14.51 18.47
N GLN A 50 -22.12 -15.55 17.99
CA GLN A 50 -22.28 -16.90 18.50
C GLN A 50 -20.94 -17.42 19.01
N LEU A 51 -20.91 -18.01 20.21
CA LEU A 51 -19.80 -18.81 20.68
C LEU A 51 -19.78 -20.13 19.93
N ALA A 52 -18.67 -20.46 19.27
CA ALA A 52 -18.56 -21.68 18.49
C ALA A 52 -18.39 -22.91 19.41
N TYR A 53 -19.33 -23.85 19.33
CA TYR A 53 -19.23 -25.20 19.89
C TYR A 53 -20.11 -26.17 19.08
N GLY A 54 -19.97 -27.47 19.32
CA GLY A 54 -20.66 -28.50 18.52
C GLY A 54 -20.26 -28.41 17.04
N GLU A 55 -21.21 -28.55 16.11
CA GLU A 55 -20.96 -28.58 14.66
C GLU A 55 -20.62 -27.21 14.03
N SER A 56 -20.42 -26.15 14.82
CA SER A 56 -20.24 -24.76 14.36
C SER A 56 -18.84 -24.46 13.75
N GLY A 57 -18.32 -25.36 12.92
CA GLY A 57 -16.96 -25.27 12.34
C GLY A 57 -15.83 -25.59 13.33
N GLU A 58 -14.59 -25.60 12.86
CA GLU A 58 -13.38 -25.88 13.66
C GLU A 58 -12.83 -24.59 14.31
N LEU A 59 -13.45 -24.14 15.40
CA LEU A 59 -13.17 -22.82 15.99
C LEU A 59 -12.82 -22.83 17.48
N THR A 60 -13.29 -23.82 18.24
CA THR A 60 -12.99 -23.99 19.67
C THR A 60 -12.32 -25.34 19.86
N GLY A 61 -11.15 -25.39 20.51
CA GLY A 61 -10.39 -26.62 20.58
C GLY A 61 -9.01 -26.52 21.24
N ILE A 62 -8.26 -27.61 21.14
CA ILE A 62 -6.89 -27.76 21.64
C ILE A 62 -5.95 -27.91 20.45
N ARG A 63 -4.90 -27.09 20.38
CA ARG A 63 -3.79 -27.33 19.45
C ARG A 63 -2.77 -28.27 20.10
N HIS A 64 -2.30 -29.26 19.35
CA HIS A 64 -1.44 -30.31 19.86
C HIS A 64 -0.40 -30.74 18.82
N LEU A 65 0.81 -31.12 19.26
CA LEU A 65 1.91 -31.53 18.37
C LEU A 65 1.60 -32.81 17.57
N THR A 66 1.00 -33.81 18.23
CA THR A 66 0.77 -35.14 17.66
C THR A 66 -0.70 -35.55 17.52
N LEU A 67 -1.61 -35.04 18.37
CA LEU A 67 -3.04 -35.30 18.26
C LEU A 67 -3.67 -34.30 17.28
N ASN A 68 -4.52 -34.80 16.39
CA ASN A 68 -5.23 -34.01 15.39
C ASN A 68 -6.75 -34.03 15.67
N ALA A 69 -7.51 -33.15 14.99
CA ALA A 69 -8.98 -33.08 15.08
C ALA A 69 -9.52 -32.83 16.50
N LEU A 70 -8.77 -32.12 17.34
CA LEU A 70 -9.20 -31.68 18.68
C LEU A 70 -10.03 -30.39 18.61
N TRP A 71 -11.05 -30.40 17.76
CA TRP A 71 -11.95 -29.27 17.50
C TRP A 71 -13.38 -29.59 17.93
N ASN A 72 -14.16 -28.55 18.20
CA ASN A 72 -15.52 -28.66 18.74
C ASN A 72 -16.49 -29.48 17.88
N ASN A 73 -16.31 -29.53 16.56
CA ASN A 73 -17.12 -30.33 15.63
C ASN A 73 -16.87 -31.85 15.75
N ALA A 74 -15.75 -32.26 16.37
CA ALA A 74 -15.36 -33.65 16.55
C ALA A 74 -15.39 -34.11 18.02
N ALA A 75 -15.85 -33.25 18.93
CA ALA A 75 -15.87 -33.53 20.37
C ALA A 75 -17.21 -34.11 20.85
N ASP A 76 -17.16 -34.94 21.88
CA ASP A 76 -18.31 -35.12 22.76
C ASP A 76 -18.44 -33.89 23.66
N ALA A 77 -19.52 -33.12 23.50
CA ALA A 77 -19.70 -31.84 24.20
C ALA A 77 -20.86 -31.84 25.20
N VAL A 78 -20.64 -31.28 26.39
CA VAL A 78 -21.66 -31.06 27.42
C VAL A 78 -21.71 -29.59 27.81
N VAL A 79 -22.89 -28.98 27.70
CA VAL A 79 -23.13 -27.60 28.13
C VAL A 79 -23.91 -27.57 29.44
N THR A 80 -23.34 -26.97 30.48
CA THR A 80 -24.00 -26.80 31.77
C THR A 80 -24.22 -25.31 32.06
N GLY A 81 -25.48 -24.86 32.05
CA GLY A 81 -25.85 -23.47 32.34
C GLY A 81 -26.43 -23.27 33.74
N LYS A 82 -25.97 -22.22 34.44
CA LYS A 82 -26.58 -21.63 35.65
C LYS A 82 -26.71 -20.12 35.45
N LYS A 83 -27.49 -19.43 36.30
CA LYS A 83 -27.73 -17.98 36.13
C LYS A 83 -26.40 -17.20 36.18
N GLY A 84 -25.98 -16.65 35.05
CA GLY A 84 -24.76 -15.84 34.91
C GLY A 84 -23.46 -16.64 34.83
N HIS A 85 -23.52 -17.96 34.64
CA HIS A 85 -22.34 -18.82 34.53
C HIS A 85 -22.68 -20.08 33.72
N ALA A 86 -21.87 -20.40 32.73
CA ALA A 86 -22.00 -21.61 31.93
C ALA A 86 -20.63 -22.25 31.70
N THR A 87 -20.61 -23.58 31.61
CA THR A 87 -19.44 -24.35 31.18
C THR A 87 -19.78 -25.12 29.92
N VAL A 88 -18.84 -25.16 28.99
CA VAL A 88 -18.87 -26.03 27.80
C VAL A 88 -17.67 -26.95 27.90
N GLU A 89 -17.93 -28.22 28.19
CA GLU A 89 -16.93 -29.28 28.29
C GLU A 89 -16.86 -30.02 26.95
N HIS A 90 -15.67 -30.14 26.38
CA HIS A 90 -15.40 -30.95 25.20
C HIS A 90 -14.47 -32.09 25.59
N VAL A 91 -14.77 -33.31 25.15
CA VAL A 91 -13.95 -34.50 25.34
C VAL A 91 -13.67 -35.14 23.99
N TRP A 92 -12.40 -35.47 23.74
CA TRP A 92 -11.96 -36.18 22.55
C TRP A 92 -11.23 -37.46 22.95
N GLY A 93 -11.48 -38.54 22.21
CA GLY A 93 -10.75 -39.80 22.34
C GLY A 93 -10.87 -40.49 23.71
N GLU A 94 -10.07 -41.53 23.91
CA GLU A 94 -10.02 -42.32 25.14
C GLU A 94 -8.57 -42.73 25.47
N GLY A 95 -8.33 -43.18 26.71
CA GLY A 95 -7.03 -43.71 27.13
C GLY A 95 -5.88 -42.71 26.93
N SER A 96 -4.86 -43.10 26.15
CA SER A 96 -3.68 -42.25 25.89
C SER A 96 -3.92 -41.11 24.90
N ALA A 97 -5.01 -41.15 24.13
CA ALA A 97 -5.41 -40.08 23.21
C ALA A 97 -6.50 -39.17 23.79
N LYS A 98 -6.87 -39.39 25.05
CA LYS A 98 -7.90 -38.59 25.73
C LYS A 98 -7.44 -37.15 25.89
N ALA A 99 -8.26 -36.21 25.46
CA ALA A 99 -8.09 -34.78 25.72
C ALA A 99 -9.41 -34.16 26.15
N GLU A 100 -9.36 -33.18 27.04
CA GLU A 100 -10.50 -32.49 27.62
C GLU A 100 -10.26 -30.98 27.60
N LEU A 101 -11.29 -30.21 27.23
CA LEU A 101 -11.29 -28.75 27.25
C LEU A 101 -12.55 -28.26 27.95
N GLU A 102 -12.39 -27.54 29.05
CA GLU A 102 -13.45 -26.78 29.69
C GLU A 102 -13.38 -25.33 29.23
N THR A 103 -14.47 -24.81 28.66
CA THR A 103 -14.66 -23.37 28.40
C THR A 103 -15.68 -22.81 29.37
N THR A 104 -15.22 -21.95 30.28
CA THR A 104 -16.06 -21.28 31.28
C THR A 104 -16.46 -19.90 30.79
N VAL A 105 -17.76 -19.63 30.75
CA VAL A 105 -18.36 -18.33 30.43
C VAL A 105 -19.06 -17.79 31.67
N ALA A 106 -18.63 -16.64 32.19
CA ALA A 106 -19.17 -16.08 33.43
C ALA A 106 -19.48 -14.59 33.33
N ARG A 107 -20.56 -14.14 33.97
CA ARG A 107 -20.92 -12.72 34.03
C ARG A 107 -20.44 -12.12 35.35
N LYS A 108 -19.63 -11.07 35.27
CA LYS A 108 -19.17 -10.28 36.42
C LYS A 108 -20.23 -9.25 36.85
N TYR A 109 -20.08 -8.71 38.05
CA TYR A 109 -21.04 -7.77 38.65
C TYR A 109 -21.14 -6.42 37.90
N ASP A 110 -20.07 -6.01 37.23
CA ASP A 110 -19.99 -4.80 36.41
C ASP A 110 -20.64 -4.96 35.02
N GLY A 111 -21.18 -6.16 34.72
CA GLY A 111 -21.83 -6.47 33.44
C GLY A 111 -20.91 -7.08 32.39
N THR A 112 -19.60 -7.15 32.65
CA THR A 112 -18.61 -7.80 31.78
C THR A 112 -18.87 -9.30 31.69
N LEU A 113 -18.84 -9.86 30.49
CA LEU A 113 -18.82 -11.31 30.28
C LEU A 113 -17.37 -11.76 30.16
N THR A 114 -17.00 -12.82 30.86
CA THR A 114 -15.65 -13.39 30.82
C THR A 114 -15.63 -14.79 30.25
N ILE A 115 -14.60 -15.10 29.47
CA ILE A 115 -14.38 -16.41 28.86
C ILE A 115 -12.97 -16.87 29.22
N SER A 116 -12.87 -18.05 29.83
CA SER A 116 -11.61 -18.67 30.22
C SER A 116 -11.65 -20.15 29.90
N GLN A 117 -10.51 -20.73 29.53
CA GLN A 117 -10.40 -22.13 29.17
C GLN A 117 -9.35 -22.85 30.02
N TYR A 118 -9.62 -24.12 30.29
CA TYR A 118 -8.65 -25.06 30.87
C TYR A 118 -8.68 -26.35 30.05
N ALA A 119 -7.51 -26.86 29.67
CA ALA A 119 -7.39 -28.12 28.96
C ALA A 119 -6.46 -29.09 29.67
N GLU A 120 -6.76 -30.37 29.55
CA GLU A 120 -5.92 -31.48 29.98
C GLU A 120 -5.87 -32.54 28.87
N SER A 121 -4.69 -33.10 28.60
CA SER A 121 -4.48 -34.20 27.66
C SER A 121 -3.69 -35.31 28.34
N ALA A 122 -4.07 -36.56 28.09
CA ALA A 122 -3.30 -37.72 28.52
C ALA A 122 -1.92 -37.76 27.83
N ALA A 123 -1.88 -37.34 26.56
CA ALA A 123 -0.67 -37.18 25.76
C ALA A 123 0.02 -35.84 26.04
N GLU A 124 1.35 -35.82 25.90
CA GLU A 124 2.15 -34.59 25.96
C GLU A 124 2.14 -33.91 24.59
N GLY A 125 2.11 -32.58 24.58
CA GLY A 125 2.24 -31.81 23.35
C GLY A 125 1.20 -30.72 23.13
N ILE A 126 0.48 -30.25 24.16
CA ILE A 126 -0.45 -29.11 23.98
C ILE A 126 0.35 -27.84 23.65
N THR A 127 0.08 -27.25 22.49
CA THR A 127 0.72 -26.01 22.01
C THR A 127 -0.12 -24.76 22.28
N GLY A 128 -1.44 -24.92 22.39
CA GLY A 128 -2.35 -23.81 22.61
C GLY A 128 -3.80 -24.27 22.79
N ILE A 129 -4.65 -23.35 23.24
CA ILE A 129 -6.09 -23.56 23.33
C ILE A 129 -6.82 -22.36 22.75
N GLN A 130 -7.93 -22.62 22.07
CA GLN A 130 -8.68 -21.63 21.32
C GLN A 130 -10.16 -21.69 21.65
N TRP A 131 -10.80 -20.53 21.75
CA TRP A 131 -12.24 -20.38 21.65
C TRP A 131 -12.58 -19.49 20.45
N GLY A 132 -13.75 -19.67 19.86
CA GLY A 132 -14.13 -18.93 18.67
C GLY A 132 -15.49 -18.25 18.71
N LEU A 133 -15.62 -17.23 17.87
CA LEU A 133 -16.83 -16.45 17.63
C LEU A 133 -17.23 -16.56 16.16
N ILE A 134 -18.53 -16.62 15.91
CA ILE A 134 -19.14 -16.46 14.59
C ILE A 134 -19.94 -15.15 14.64
N VAL A 135 -19.60 -14.22 13.75
CA VAL A 135 -20.16 -12.86 13.72
C VAL A 135 -20.73 -12.60 12.34
N PRO A 136 -22.02 -12.21 12.20
CA PRO A 136 -22.56 -11.81 10.89
C PRO A 136 -21.80 -10.61 10.32
N ASP A 137 -21.49 -10.63 9.03
CA ASP A 137 -20.72 -9.56 8.35
C ASP A 137 -21.48 -8.24 8.15
N THR A 138 -22.76 -8.22 8.54
CA THR A 138 -23.51 -6.98 8.85
C THR A 138 -22.88 -6.15 9.97
N HIS A 139 -21.90 -6.70 10.71
CA HIS A 139 -21.05 -5.96 11.64
C HIS A 139 -19.63 -5.86 11.08
N ASP A 140 -18.98 -4.72 11.32
CA ASP A 140 -17.57 -4.53 10.99
C ASP A 140 -16.69 -5.14 12.08
N LEU A 141 -15.54 -5.70 11.68
CA LEU A 141 -14.47 -6.05 12.60
C LEU A 141 -13.38 -4.99 12.57
N ILE A 142 -12.99 -4.46 13.73
CA ILE A 142 -11.90 -3.50 13.83
C ILE A 142 -10.78 -4.13 14.67
N LEU A 143 -9.61 -4.25 14.05
CA LEU A 143 -8.47 -4.98 14.57
C LEU A 143 -7.26 -4.03 14.67
N PRO A 144 -6.57 -3.92 15.81
CA PRO A 144 -5.32 -3.16 15.94
C PRO A 144 -4.15 -3.94 15.34
N VAL A 145 -4.16 -4.09 14.01
CA VAL A 145 -3.13 -4.78 13.23
C VAL A 145 -2.47 -3.77 12.29
N LEU A 146 -1.13 -3.64 12.36
CA LEU A 146 -0.33 -2.75 11.51
C LEU A 146 -0.91 -1.31 11.38
N GLY A 147 -1.21 -0.63 12.50
CA GLY A 147 -1.95 0.65 12.45
C GLY A 147 -3.40 0.54 12.88
N GLY A 148 -4.04 -0.52 12.41
CA GLY A 148 -5.45 -0.81 12.59
C GLY A 148 -6.17 -0.97 11.25
N ILE A 149 -7.02 -2.00 11.17
CA ILE A 149 -7.81 -2.32 9.99
C ILE A 149 -9.27 -2.55 10.34
N ARG A 150 -10.16 -2.25 9.40
CA ARG A 150 -11.59 -2.51 9.43
C ARG A 150 -11.94 -3.49 8.32
N LEU A 151 -12.46 -4.66 8.70
CA LEU A 151 -13.01 -5.64 7.78
C LEU A 151 -14.54 -5.46 7.74
N THR A 152 -15.09 -5.36 6.54
CA THR A 152 -16.54 -5.19 6.29
C THR A 152 -17.03 -6.27 5.34
N ALA A 153 -18.34 -6.36 5.07
CA ALA A 153 -18.88 -7.29 4.08
C ALA A 153 -18.30 -7.06 2.66
N GLU A 154 -18.00 -5.80 2.30
CA GLU A 154 -17.46 -5.40 1.00
C GLU A 154 -15.95 -5.59 0.89
N SER A 155 -15.23 -5.58 2.01
CA SER A 155 -13.78 -5.79 2.06
C SER A 155 -13.42 -6.68 3.27
N PRO A 156 -13.78 -7.98 3.23
CA PRO A 156 -13.70 -8.85 4.40
C PRO A 156 -12.31 -9.44 4.64
N ASP A 157 -11.44 -9.45 3.62
CA ASP A 157 -10.10 -10.03 3.70
C ASP A 157 -9.02 -8.97 3.94
N ALA A 158 -8.08 -9.29 4.82
CA ALA A 158 -6.89 -8.46 5.02
C ALA A 158 -5.91 -8.56 3.83
N ALA A 159 -5.10 -7.52 3.65
CA ALA A 159 -3.96 -7.50 2.74
C ALA A 159 -2.94 -8.62 3.06
N TYR A 160 -2.05 -8.87 2.10
CA TYR A 160 -0.98 -9.88 2.19
C TYR A 160 -1.45 -11.33 2.40
N GLY A 161 -2.76 -11.59 2.22
CA GLY A 161 -3.36 -12.89 2.48
C GLY A 161 -3.42 -13.26 3.96
N PHE A 162 -3.29 -12.28 4.87
CA PHE A 162 -3.29 -12.54 6.30
C PHE A 162 -4.64 -13.03 6.79
N ARG A 163 -4.61 -14.19 7.46
CA ARG A 163 -5.74 -14.79 8.19
C ARG A 163 -5.41 -15.08 9.65
N GLN A 164 -4.16 -14.87 10.03
CA GLN A 164 -3.63 -15.12 11.36
C GLN A 164 -2.75 -13.94 11.77
N PHE A 165 -2.97 -13.42 12.96
CA PHE A 165 -2.26 -12.25 13.48
C PHE A 165 -1.67 -12.59 14.84
N ALA A 166 -0.34 -12.64 14.92
CA ALA A 166 0.38 -12.98 16.14
C ALA A 166 0.50 -11.76 17.07
N TYR A 167 0.31 -11.99 18.38
CA TYR A 167 0.51 -10.99 19.42
C TYR A 167 1.77 -11.31 20.25
N PRO A 168 2.62 -10.31 20.58
CA PRO A 168 2.46 -8.87 20.34
C PRO A 168 3.22 -8.37 19.08
N ASP A 169 3.15 -9.12 17.98
CA ASP A 169 3.81 -8.79 16.72
C ASP A 169 2.84 -7.94 15.86
N VAL A 170 2.42 -8.43 14.70
CA VAL A 170 1.44 -7.78 13.82
C VAL A 170 0.11 -7.44 14.51
N TRP A 171 -0.31 -8.17 15.55
CA TRP A 171 -1.46 -7.80 16.40
C TRP A 171 -0.97 -7.00 17.61
N GLU A 172 -1.10 -5.67 17.50
CA GLU A 172 -0.38 -4.69 18.32
C GLU A 172 -0.99 -4.50 19.72
N ALA A 173 -2.27 -4.84 19.87
CA ALA A 173 -2.99 -4.83 21.14
C ALA A 173 -3.90 -6.06 21.21
N GLN A 174 -3.99 -6.71 22.38
CA GLN A 174 -4.74 -7.96 22.58
C GLN A 174 -6.27 -7.77 22.64
N MET A 175 -6.82 -7.09 21.64
CA MET A 175 -8.23 -6.74 21.53
C MET A 175 -8.74 -6.75 20.08
N LEU A 176 -10.06 -6.85 19.94
CA LEU A 176 -10.79 -6.52 18.72
C LEU A 176 -12.12 -5.85 19.09
N LEU A 177 -12.69 -5.14 18.12
CA LEU A 177 -14.05 -4.60 18.22
C LEU A 177 -14.95 -5.24 17.17
N ILE A 178 -16.16 -5.57 17.58
CA ILE A 178 -17.28 -5.84 16.68
C ILE A 178 -18.17 -4.60 16.69
N GLN A 179 -18.26 -3.91 15.57
CA GLN A 179 -19.01 -2.65 15.42
C GLN A 179 -20.33 -2.91 14.68
N GLY A 180 -21.45 -2.60 15.32
CA GLY A 180 -22.78 -2.63 14.70
C GLY A 180 -23.43 -1.25 14.66
N ASP A 181 -24.74 -1.23 14.42
CA ASP A 181 -25.53 0.00 14.36
C ASP A 181 -25.65 0.68 15.74
N GLY A 182 -25.04 1.85 15.87
CA GLY A 182 -25.14 2.69 17.07
C GLY A 182 -24.34 2.20 18.29
N GLY A 183 -23.48 1.19 18.13
CA GLY A 183 -22.61 0.67 19.18
C GLY A 183 -21.98 -0.67 18.81
N GLY A 184 -21.22 -1.25 19.73
CA GLY A 184 -20.51 -2.50 19.46
C GLY A 184 -20.13 -3.27 20.72
N MET A 185 -19.24 -4.24 20.56
CA MET A 185 -18.65 -5.05 21.62
C MET A 185 -17.12 -5.03 21.53
N LEU A 186 -16.49 -4.67 22.64
CA LEU A 186 -15.05 -4.84 22.88
C LEU A 186 -14.82 -6.28 23.35
N VAL A 187 -13.89 -6.98 22.70
CA VAL A 187 -13.34 -8.26 23.15
C VAL A 187 -11.86 -8.06 23.41
N HIS A 188 -11.39 -8.32 24.62
CA HIS A 188 -9.96 -8.19 24.92
C HIS A 188 -9.48 -9.21 25.94
N ALA A 189 -8.20 -9.56 25.88
CA ALA A 189 -7.57 -10.38 26.90
C ALA A 189 -7.20 -9.54 28.14
N ASN A 190 -7.24 -10.17 29.31
CA ASN A 190 -6.75 -9.61 30.56
C ASN A 190 -5.43 -10.30 30.94
N ASP A 191 -4.37 -9.95 30.20
CA ASP A 191 -3.03 -10.52 30.34
C ASP A 191 -1.97 -9.41 30.30
N ASP A 192 -0.95 -9.54 31.14
CA ASP A 192 0.12 -8.55 31.31
C ASP A 192 1.47 -9.07 30.79
N ALA A 193 1.47 -9.61 29.57
CA ALA A 193 2.61 -10.24 28.89
C ALA A 193 2.99 -11.63 29.42
N MET A 194 2.02 -12.40 29.91
CA MET A 194 2.24 -13.78 30.33
C MET A 194 2.07 -14.77 29.17
N PHE A 195 1.15 -14.50 28.24
CA PHE A 195 0.83 -15.41 27.15
C PHE A 195 0.97 -14.78 25.77
N PHE A 196 1.63 -15.52 24.86
CA PHE A 196 1.52 -15.28 23.42
C PHE A 196 0.15 -15.69 22.92
N LYS A 197 -0.35 -15.01 21.89
CA LYS A 197 -1.71 -15.20 21.36
C LYS A 197 -1.71 -15.13 19.84
N THR A 198 -2.73 -15.72 19.24
CA THR A 198 -3.00 -15.55 17.81
C THR A 198 -4.48 -15.27 17.61
N LEU A 199 -4.76 -14.22 16.83
CA LEU A 199 -6.07 -13.93 16.31
C LEU A 199 -6.21 -14.58 14.92
N HIS A 200 -7.20 -15.44 14.76
CA HIS A 200 -7.55 -16.06 13.48
C HIS A 200 -8.81 -15.39 12.95
N VAL A 201 -8.82 -14.96 11.69
CA VAL A 201 -10.01 -14.39 11.04
C VAL A 201 -10.18 -15.01 9.66
N LYS A 202 -11.39 -15.49 9.39
CA LYS A 202 -11.83 -15.98 8.09
C LYS A 202 -13.22 -15.43 7.82
N HIS A 203 -13.50 -15.03 6.58
CA HIS A 203 -14.86 -14.70 6.14
C HIS A 203 -15.37 -15.81 5.22
N GLU A 204 -16.60 -16.28 5.47
CA GLU A 204 -17.30 -17.20 4.58
C GLU A 204 -18.81 -17.11 4.81
N ASN A 205 -19.59 -17.29 3.73
CA ASN A 205 -21.06 -17.39 3.78
C ASN A 205 -21.78 -16.24 4.52
N GLY A 206 -21.22 -15.03 4.50
CA GLY A 206 -21.79 -13.86 5.19
C GLY A 206 -21.42 -13.74 6.67
N TYR A 207 -20.39 -14.46 7.13
CA TYR A 207 -19.97 -14.45 8.52
C TYR A 207 -18.45 -14.34 8.64
N PHE A 208 -18.01 -13.60 9.65
CA PHE A 208 -16.65 -13.69 10.17
C PHE A 208 -16.55 -14.81 11.20
N HIS A 209 -15.63 -15.72 10.97
CA HIS A 209 -15.21 -16.79 11.85
C HIS A 209 -13.91 -16.36 12.53
N ILE A 210 -13.99 -16.10 13.84
CA ILE A 210 -12.91 -15.52 14.63
C ILE A 210 -12.42 -16.55 15.65
N GLY A 211 -11.12 -16.86 15.65
CA GLY A 211 -10.48 -17.71 16.65
C GLY A 211 -9.55 -16.90 17.56
N LEU A 212 -9.71 -17.03 18.87
CA LEU A 212 -8.88 -16.36 19.87
C LEU A 212 -8.05 -17.39 20.62
N GLU A 213 -6.80 -17.55 20.19
CA GLU A 213 -5.90 -18.57 20.68
C GLU A 213 -4.98 -18.03 21.77
N THR A 214 -4.87 -18.76 22.88
CA THR A 214 -3.81 -18.58 23.87
C THR A 214 -2.79 -19.71 23.71
N HIS A 215 -1.54 -19.36 23.45
CA HIS A 215 -0.45 -20.34 23.35
C HIS A 215 -0.01 -20.77 24.75
N THR A 216 0.35 -22.04 24.89
CA THR A 216 1.11 -22.46 26.07
C THR A 216 2.52 -21.87 25.98
N PRO A 217 3.20 -21.57 27.10
CA PRO A 217 4.62 -21.26 27.05
C PRO A 217 5.39 -22.44 26.47
N ALA A 218 6.21 -22.21 25.45
CA ALA A 218 7.12 -23.24 24.94
C ALA A 218 8.19 -23.58 26.00
N PRO A 219 8.85 -24.76 25.94
CA PRO A 219 8.68 -25.87 24.99
C PRO A 219 7.40 -26.69 25.21
N PHE A 220 6.79 -27.17 24.12
CA PHE A 220 5.49 -27.85 24.16
C PHE A 220 5.56 -29.37 24.47
N GLN A 221 6.73 -29.98 24.31
CA GLN A 221 6.89 -31.45 24.23
C GLN A 221 6.43 -32.19 25.49
N GLN A 222 6.37 -31.52 26.64
CA GLN A 222 5.95 -32.10 27.92
C GLN A 222 4.62 -31.52 28.44
N THR A 223 3.98 -30.65 27.65
CA THR A 223 2.80 -29.91 28.09
C THR A 223 1.56 -30.79 28.00
N LYS A 224 0.99 -31.12 29.16
CA LYS A 224 -0.27 -31.88 29.29
C LYS A 224 -1.47 -31.05 29.69
N THR A 225 -1.23 -29.84 30.19
CA THR A 225 -2.29 -28.94 30.66
C THR A 225 -2.07 -27.55 30.10
N ALA A 226 -3.16 -26.86 29.79
CA ALA A 226 -3.12 -25.48 29.33
C ALA A 226 -4.23 -24.67 29.98
N ALA A 227 -4.00 -23.38 30.18
CA ALA A 227 -5.00 -22.43 30.62
C ALA A 227 -4.93 -21.19 29.72
N SER A 228 -6.08 -20.58 29.43
CA SER A 228 -6.13 -19.35 28.65
C SER A 228 -5.97 -18.15 29.57
N THR A 229 -5.69 -16.99 28.98
CA THR A 229 -6.02 -15.72 29.63
C THR A 229 -7.53 -15.59 29.88
N ASP A 230 -7.92 -14.69 30.79
CA ASP A 230 -9.32 -14.33 31.01
C ASP A 230 -9.73 -13.29 29.96
N TRP A 231 -10.54 -13.70 28.99
CA TRP A 231 -11.07 -12.80 27.97
C TRP A 231 -12.27 -12.03 28.48
N ARG A 232 -12.38 -10.75 28.15
CA ARG A 232 -13.41 -9.83 28.62
C ARG A 232 -14.19 -9.26 27.45
N LEU A 233 -15.52 -9.36 27.54
CA LEU A 233 -16.46 -8.89 26.54
C LEU A 233 -17.34 -7.81 27.16
N LYS A 234 -17.36 -6.63 26.54
CA LYS A 234 -18.12 -5.47 27.04
C LYS A 234 -18.72 -4.65 25.90
N ALA A 235 -20.00 -4.34 26.02
CA ALA A 235 -20.70 -3.50 25.05
C ALA A 235 -20.34 -2.01 25.24
N TYR A 236 -20.32 -1.25 24.15
CA TYR A 236 -20.11 0.20 24.13
C TYR A 236 -21.10 0.89 23.17
N ALA A 237 -21.49 2.13 23.45
CA ALA A 237 -22.36 2.92 22.58
C ALA A 237 -21.55 3.69 21.54
N GLY A 238 -22.18 3.98 20.40
CA GLY A 238 -21.68 4.88 19.38
C GLY A 238 -20.59 4.27 18.52
N ASP A 239 -19.64 5.10 18.16
CA ASP A 239 -18.56 4.77 17.23
C ASP A 239 -17.46 3.92 17.90
N TRP A 240 -16.69 3.20 17.07
CA TRP A 240 -15.62 2.29 17.46
C TRP A 240 -14.58 2.95 18.36
N THR A 241 -14.36 4.26 18.20
CA THR A 241 -13.49 5.05 19.05
C THR A 241 -13.83 4.87 20.53
N ASN A 242 -15.11 4.79 20.90
CA ASN A 242 -15.50 4.55 22.30
C ASN A 242 -15.05 3.17 22.81
N GLY A 243 -15.12 2.14 21.97
CA GLY A 243 -14.62 0.80 22.29
C GLY A 243 -13.10 0.77 22.44
N ALA A 244 -12.37 1.43 21.54
CA ALA A 244 -10.91 1.55 21.61
C ALA A 244 -10.46 2.34 22.86
N LEU A 245 -11.15 3.43 23.19
CA LEU A 245 -10.89 4.23 24.39
C LEU A 245 -11.13 3.44 25.68
N MET A 246 -12.17 2.60 25.72
CA MET A 246 -12.40 1.69 26.85
C MET A 246 -11.25 0.70 27.04
N TYR A 247 -10.67 0.20 25.95
CA TYR A 247 -9.48 -0.64 26.02
C TYR A 247 -8.26 0.16 26.48
N ARG A 248 -8.04 1.36 25.91
CA ARG A 248 -6.93 2.24 26.31
C ARG A 248 -6.94 2.54 27.81
N ASP A 249 -8.10 2.82 28.41
CA ASP A 249 -8.21 3.07 29.84
C ASP A 249 -7.75 1.86 30.68
N TRP A 250 -8.03 0.64 30.21
CA TRP A 250 -7.55 -0.59 30.85
C TRP A 250 -6.05 -0.79 30.63
N ALA A 251 -5.57 -0.58 29.40
CA ALA A 251 -4.17 -0.72 29.02
C ALA A 251 -3.28 0.27 29.77
N ASP A 252 -3.70 1.53 29.89
CA ASP A 252 -3.01 2.57 30.65
C ASP A 252 -2.79 2.16 32.12
N GLN A 253 -3.82 1.61 32.76
CA GLN A 253 -3.74 1.16 34.16
C GLN A 253 -2.87 -0.09 34.32
N THR A 254 -2.98 -1.03 33.38
CA THR A 254 -2.30 -2.33 33.45
C THR A 254 -0.80 -2.20 33.10
N PHE A 255 -0.49 -1.36 32.12
CA PHE A 255 0.86 -1.18 31.58
C PHE A 255 1.55 0.11 32.03
N ARG A 256 0.85 0.96 32.79
CA ARG A 256 1.34 2.23 33.34
C ARG A 256 1.78 3.22 32.26
N LEU A 257 1.03 3.29 31.16
CA LEU A 257 1.43 4.03 29.94
C LEU A 257 1.64 5.52 30.22
N SER A 258 0.65 6.20 30.80
CA SER A 258 0.74 7.63 31.15
C SER A 258 1.84 7.93 32.16
N GLU A 259 2.08 7.00 33.10
CA GLU A 259 3.11 7.19 34.12
C GLU A 259 4.51 7.11 33.52
N LEU A 260 4.74 6.15 32.62
CA LEU A 260 6.03 5.93 32.00
C LEU A 260 6.32 6.95 30.90
N SER A 261 5.35 7.31 30.06
CA SER A 261 5.54 8.34 29.04
C SER A 261 5.88 9.71 29.64
N ALA A 262 5.40 10.01 30.86
CA ALA A 262 5.76 11.23 31.57
C ALA A 262 7.23 11.29 32.06
N LEU A 263 7.97 10.17 31.99
CA LEU A 263 9.40 10.10 32.31
C LEU A 263 10.29 10.38 31.10
N GLU A 264 9.73 10.38 29.89
CA GLU A 264 10.49 10.62 28.66
C GLU A 264 10.97 12.09 28.55
N PRO A 265 12.03 12.35 27.76
CA PRO A 265 12.56 13.70 27.62
C PRO A 265 11.51 14.68 27.08
N ALA A 266 11.36 15.85 27.74
CA ALA A 266 10.34 16.83 27.36
C ALA A 266 10.40 17.27 25.89
N TRP A 267 11.61 17.38 25.33
CA TRP A 267 11.83 17.75 23.92
C TRP A 267 11.21 16.74 22.94
N ALA A 268 11.05 15.46 23.34
CA ALA A 268 10.51 14.45 22.45
C ALA A 268 9.04 14.75 22.07
N ASN A 269 8.28 15.32 23.01
CA ASN A 269 6.90 15.77 22.80
C ASN A 269 6.80 17.02 21.90
N ASP A 270 7.92 17.66 21.57
CA ASP A 270 7.97 18.83 20.68
C ASP A 270 8.23 18.46 19.21
N ILE A 271 8.58 17.21 18.91
CA ILE A 271 8.85 16.79 17.54
C ILE A 271 7.55 16.78 16.71
N ARG A 272 7.59 17.46 15.57
CA ARG A 272 6.45 17.63 14.66
C ARG A 272 6.77 17.31 13.20
N PHE A 273 8.03 16.94 12.92
CA PHE A 273 8.51 16.57 11.60
C PHE A 273 9.69 15.59 11.72
N THR A 274 9.76 14.60 10.84
CA THR A 274 10.92 13.68 10.77
C THR A 274 11.58 13.69 9.40
N VAL A 275 12.89 13.49 9.38
CA VAL A 275 13.67 13.38 8.14
C VAL A 275 14.60 12.17 8.24
N LEU A 276 14.46 11.23 7.31
CA LEU A 276 15.40 10.10 7.18
C LEU A 276 16.61 10.54 6.36
N THR A 277 17.81 10.53 6.94
CA THR A 277 19.04 10.97 6.27
C THR A 277 20.27 10.36 6.94
N ASP A 278 21.40 10.30 6.22
CA ASP A 278 22.66 9.74 6.73
C ASP A 278 23.69 10.82 7.12
N LEU A 279 23.27 12.10 7.16
CA LEU A 279 24.11 13.26 7.52
C LEU A 279 25.34 13.47 6.62
N GLU A 280 25.26 13.02 5.36
CA GLU A 280 26.38 13.13 4.41
C GLU A 280 26.41 14.46 3.62
N ASP A 281 25.31 15.23 3.63
CA ASP A 281 25.14 16.47 2.87
C ASP A 281 24.85 17.66 3.83
N PRO A 282 25.88 18.39 4.30
CA PRO A 282 25.69 19.50 5.24
C PRO A 282 24.97 20.69 4.61
N ASP A 283 25.19 20.97 3.32
CA ASP A 283 24.52 22.07 2.62
C ASP A 283 23.01 21.80 2.52
N MET A 284 22.61 20.53 2.35
CA MET A 284 21.20 20.14 2.42
C MET A 284 20.60 20.39 3.81
N LEU A 285 21.32 20.11 4.89
CA LEU A 285 20.84 20.37 6.26
C LEU A 285 20.68 21.86 6.54
N ASP A 286 21.63 22.69 6.10
CA ASP A 286 21.55 24.15 6.17
C ASP A 286 20.33 24.68 5.40
N GLN A 287 20.07 24.11 4.22
CA GLN A 287 18.93 24.49 3.40
C GLN A 287 17.61 24.00 4.03
N LEU A 288 17.58 22.81 4.63
CA LEU A 288 16.43 22.27 5.32
C LEU A 288 16.07 23.11 6.55
N ALA A 289 17.05 23.55 7.34
CA ALA A 289 16.84 24.42 8.49
C ALA A 289 16.22 25.78 8.13
N GLN A 290 16.26 26.18 6.85
CA GLN A 290 15.56 27.37 6.35
C GLN A 290 14.10 27.10 5.94
N LYS A 291 13.72 25.84 5.75
CA LYS A 291 12.38 25.41 5.30
C LYS A 291 11.46 24.97 6.45
N VAL A 292 12.03 24.51 7.56
CA VAL A 292 11.30 23.97 8.73
C VAL A 292 11.92 24.45 10.04
N GLN A 293 11.19 24.30 11.15
CA GLN A 293 11.71 24.57 12.50
C GLN A 293 12.60 23.41 12.97
N ALA A 294 13.92 23.62 12.99
CA ALA A 294 14.89 22.57 13.27
C ALA A 294 14.73 21.96 14.68
N ASP A 295 14.40 22.76 15.69
CA ASP A 295 14.19 22.32 17.08
C ASP A 295 12.95 21.44 17.29
N GLN A 296 12.02 21.43 16.33
CA GLN A 296 10.87 20.53 16.27
C GLN A 296 11.03 19.43 15.22
N THR A 297 12.25 19.20 14.71
CA THR A 297 12.55 18.23 13.64
C THR A 297 13.54 17.16 14.12
N LEU A 298 13.18 15.89 13.91
CA LEU A 298 14.02 14.73 14.23
C LEU A 298 14.65 14.14 12.96
N LEU A 299 15.98 14.11 12.91
CA LEU A 299 16.76 13.40 11.91
C LEU A 299 16.91 11.94 12.34
N VAL A 300 16.38 11.02 11.54
CA VAL A 300 16.51 9.58 11.72
C VAL A 300 17.68 9.10 10.87
N VAL A 301 18.70 8.51 11.50
CA VAL A 301 20.01 8.26 10.89
C VAL A 301 20.37 6.77 10.93
N PRO A 302 20.06 6.00 9.88
CA PRO A 302 20.48 4.60 9.75
C PRO A 302 21.97 4.43 9.42
N GLY A 303 22.50 5.25 8.52
CA GLY A 303 23.85 5.11 7.96
C GLY A 303 24.98 5.66 8.83
N TRP A 304 24.89 5.56 10.16
CA TRP A 304 25.86 6.19 11.07
C TRP A 304 27.08 5.30 11.41
N ARG A 305 26.96 3.98 11.24
CA ARG A 305 27.98 2.98 11.58
C ARG A 305 29.10 2.89 10.54
N GLU A 306 30.25 2.38 10.97
CA GLU A 306 31.36 1.99 10.07
C GLU A 306 30.94 0.84 9.15
N ASP A 307 30.30 -0.20 9.71
CA ASP A 307 29.72 -1.28 8.93
C ASP A 307 28.41 -0.82 8.25
N PRO A 308 28.04 -1.39 7.08
CA PRO A 308 26.75 -1.15 6.44
C PRO A 308 25.54 -1.52 7.30
N TYR A 309 24.36 -1.04 6.86
CA TYR A 309 23.06 -1.39 7.44
C TYR A 309 22.88 -2.91 7.53
N ASP A 310 22.40 -3.40 8.68
CA ASP A 310 22.19 -4.83 8.99
C ASP A 310 23.39 -5.78 8.92
N VAL A 311 24.61 -5.24 8.91
CA VAL A 311 25.84 -6.03 8.84
C VAL A 311 26.60 -6.00 10.18
N ASN A 312 27.23 -7.13 10.54
CA ASN A 312 28.19 -7.28 11.65
C ASN A 312 27.66 -6.91 13.05
N PHE A 313 26.37 -7.08 13.33
CA PHE A 313 25.86 -6.89 14.70
C PHE A 313 26.48 -7.89 15.68
N PRO A 314 26.68 -7.54 16.97
CA PRO A 314 26.38 -6.27 17.63
C PRO A 314 27.61 -5.34 17.66
N ASN A 315 28.38 -5.25 16.57
CA ASN A 315 29.31 -4.15 16.42
C ASN A 315 28.51 -2.86 16.21
N TYR A 316 28.81 -1.82 16.97
CA TYR A 316 28.13 -0.53 16.90
C TYR A 316 29.16 0.60 16.80
N ALA A 317 30.31 0.32 16.18
CA ALA A 317 31.35 1.31 15.95
C ALA A 317 30.82 2.43 15.02
N PRO A 318 30.86 3.71 15.44
CA PRO A 318 30.47 4.82 14.60
C PRO A 318 31.51 5.11 13.52
N LYS A 319 31.09 5.76 12.42
CA LYS A 319 32.03 6.41 11.50
C LYS A 319 32.86 7.45 12.27
N ALA A 320 34.14 7.60 11.91
CA ALA A 320 35.09 8.43 12.65
C ALA A 320 34.70 9.92 12.79
N ASP A 321 33.89 10.45 11.87
CA ASP A 321 33.41 11.83 11.87
C ASP A 321 31.96 11.99 12.38
N MET A 322 31.31 10.90 12.80
CA MET A 322 29.89 10.89 13.14
C MET A 322 29.55 11.83 14.30
N ALA A 323 30.36 11.87 15.35
CA ALA A 323 30.15 12.78 16.48
C ALA A 323 30.14 14.26 16.03
N ASN A 324 30.99 14.63 15.07
CA ASN A 324 31.01 15.99 14.52
C ASN A 324 29.76 16.27 13.69
N LYS A 325 29.34 15.32 12.84
CA LYS A 325 28.12 15.44 12.02
C LYS A 325 26.86 15.60 12.89
N VAL A 326 26.75 14.83 13.96
CA VAL A 326 25.67 14.95 14.95
C VAL A 326 25.70 16.33 15.60
N GLN A 327 26.87 16.79 16.04
CA GLN A 327 27.03 18.11 16.64
C GLN A 327 26.67 19.26 15.68
N GLU A 328 27.04 19.15 14.40
CA GLU A 328 26.72 20.14 13.36
C GLU A 328 25.21 20.21 13.11
N ALA A 329 24.54 19.06 13.00
CA ALA A 329 23.07 19.01 12.89
C ALA A 329 22.37 19.60 14.12
N GLN A 330 22.85 19.27 15.32
CA GLN A 330 22.33 19.83 16.58
C GLN A 330 22.59 21.35 16.69
N ALA A 331 23.69 21.86 16.13
CA ALA A 331 23.99 23.28 16.11
C ALA A 331 23.01 24.09 15.24
N LEU A 332 22.41 23.45 14.22
CA LEU A 332 21.29 24.02 13.46
C LEU A 332 19.96 23.96 14.22
N GLY A 333 19.89 23.18 15.29
CA GLY A 333 18.72 22.99 16.14
C GLY A 333 18.09 21.60 16.04
N PHE A 334 18.50 20.77 15.09
CA PHE A 334 17.91 19.44 14.89
C PHE A 334 18.11 18.50 16.08
N LYS A 335 17.19 17.54 16.22
CA LYS A 335 17.36 16.36 17.07
C LYS A 335 17.83 15.19 16.23
N VAL A 336 18.72 14.35 16.77
CA VAL A 336 19.30 13.22 16.03
C VAL A 336 19.04 11.89 16.71
N MET A 337 18.44 10.96 15.97
CA MET A 337 18.18 9.58 16.40
C MET A 337 19.02 8.58 15.60
N LEU A 338 19.84 7.78 16.26
CA LEU A 338 20.67 6.75 15.63
C LEU A 338 19.95 5.40 15.60
N TYR A 339 20.02 4.69 14.48
CA TYR A 339 19.33 3.41 14.27
C TYR A 339 20.19 2.20 14.69
N VAL A 340 19.68 1.33 15.57
CA VAL A 340 20.37 0.12 16.06
C VAL A 340 19.43 -1.08 16.06
N ASN A 341 19.95 -2.31 16.04
CA ASN A 341 19.12 -3.51 16.10
C ASN A 341 19.06 -4.10 17.51
N ILE A 342 17.85 -4.36 18.02
CA ILE A 342 17.65 -4.70 19.43
C ILE A 342 18.13 -6.10 19.85
N PHE A 343 18.32 -7.05 18.90
CA PHE A 343 18.66 -8.44 19.22
C PHE A 343 19.62 -9.14 18.24
N GLY A 344 20.05 -8.46 17.18
CA GLY A 344 20.78 -9.05 16.07
C GLY A 344 22.22 -9.39 16.45
N VAL A 345 22.67 -10.57 16.05
CA VAL A 345 24.08 -10.98 16.14
C VAL A 345 24.49 -11.72 14.86
N SER A 346 25.40 -11.14 14.09
CA SER A 346 25.94 -11.77 12.88
C SER A 346 26.70 -13.05 13.22
N PHE A 347 26.57 -14.07 12.38
CA PHE A 347 27.08 -15.43 12.64
C PHE A 347 28.61 -15.51 12.72
N ASP A 348 29.30 -14.60 12.05
CA ASP A 348 30.75 -14.46 12.02
C ASP A 348 31.30 -13.55 13.14
N ASN A 349 30.43 -12.83 13.86
CA ASN A 349 30.83 -11.97 14.96
C ASN A 349 31.28 -12.82 16.17
N PRO A 350 32.41 -12.49 16.84
CA PRO A 350 32.90 -13.25 17.99
C PRO A 350 31.91 -13.37 19.16
N ALA A 351 30.98 -12.41 19.30
CA ALA A 351 29.95 -12.46 20.33
C ALA A 351 28.96 -13.62 20.15
N TYR A 352 28.76 -14.08 18.90
CA TYR A 352 27.79 -15.13 18.60
C TYR A 352 28.09 -16.42 19.35
N ALA A 353 29.36 -16.81 19.46
CA ALA A 353 29.74 -18.05 20.16
C ALA A 353 29.27 -18.08 21.63
N ALA A 354 29.24 -16.93 22.32
CA ALA A 354 28.77 -16.83 23.69
C ALA A 354 27.24 -16.71 23.80
N LEU A 355 26.59 -16.18 22.77
CA LEU A 355 25.16 -15.89 22.75
C LEU A 355 24.31 -16.93 22.02
N GLN A 356 24.93 -17.87 21.30
CA GLN A 356 24.26 -18.89 20.48
C GLN A 356 23.22 -19.70 21.28
N ALA A 357 23.49 -19.96 22.56
CA ALA A 357 22.56 -20.69 23.43
C ALA A 357 21.21 -19.95 23.65
N TYR A 358 21.20 -18.63 23.44
CA TYR A 358 20.04 -17.76 23.59
C TYR A 358 19.42 -17.35 22.24
N GLN A 359 19.90 -17.91 21.13
CA GLN A 359 19.24 -17.70 19.84
C GLN A 359 17.83 -18.29 19.90
N VAL A 360 16.83 -17.48 19.56
CA VAL A 360 15.42 -17.86 19.56
C VAL A 360 15.23 -19.09 18.67
N LYS A 361 14.41 -20.03 19.10
CA LYS A 361 13.99 -21.18 18.29
C LYS A 361 12.50 -21.16 18.04
N ASP A 362 12.12 -21.49 16.82
CA ASP A 362 10.72 -21.73 16.48
C ASP A 362 10.14 -22.83 17.39
N PRO A 363 9.02 -22.59 18.07
CA PRO A 363 8.49 -23.53 19.05
C PRO A 363 7.88 -24.79 18.43
N TYR A 364 7.62 -24.79 17.12
CA TYR A 364 7.09 -25.93 16.37
C TYR A 364 8.22 -26.71 15.69
N THR A 365 9.07 -26.03 14.91
CA THR A 365 10.10 -26.70 14.10
C THR A 365 11.42 -26.88 14.84
N LEU A 366 11.61 -26.19 15.96
CA LEU A 366 12.86 -26.10 16.73
C LEU A 366 14.04 -25.48 15.94
N THR A 367 13.77 -24.94 14.75
CA THR A 367 14.78 -24.29 13.93
C THR A 367 15.18 -22.96 14.59
N PRO A 368 16.49 -22.66 14.71
CA PRO A 368 16.96 -21.36 15.18
C PRO A 368 16.46 -20.25 14.25
N LYS A 369 15.86 -19.20 14.82
CA LYS A 369 15.41 -18.02 14.10
C LYS A 369 16.59 -17.15 13.71
N LYS A 370 16.57 -16.69 12.47
CA LYS A 370 17.49 -15.71 11.89
C LYS A 370 16.68 -14.72 11.08
N TRP A 371 17.17 -13.50 10.98
CA TRP A 371 16.73 -12.59 9.94
C TRP A 371 17.54 -12.88 8.69
N GLU A 372 16.91 -12.94 7.53
CA GLU A 372 17.61 -13.13 6.25
C GLU A 372 16.87 -12.46 5.09
N TYR A 373 17.61 -11.73 4.25
CA TYR A 373 17.10 -11.11 3.04
C TYR A 373 18.25 -10.78 2.07
N SER A 374 17.90 -10.44 0.83
CA SER A 374 18.87 -10.01 -0.19
C SER A 374 18.84 -8.50 -0.34
N ALA A 375 20.01 -7.86 -0.29
CA ALA A 375 20.20 -6.44 -0.55
C ALA A 375 21.14 -6.29 -1.74
N GLY A 376 20.58 -6.05 -2.94
CA GLY A 376 21.34 -6.14 -4.19
C GLY A 376 21.87 -7.57 -4.39
N SER A 377 23.18 -7.72 -4.59
CA SER A 377 23.83 -9.02 -4.73
C SER A 377 24.25 -9.67 -3.40
N GLU A 378 24.10 -8.97 -2.28
CA GLU A 378 24.50 -9.46 -0.95
C GLU A 378 23.37 -10.21 -0.26
N GLN A 379 23.73 -11.28 0.46
CA GLN A 379 22.83 -12.00 1.35
C GLN A 379 23.12 -11.57 2.79
N ILE A 380 22.16 -10.87 3.40
CA ILE A 380 22.26 -10.42 4.78
C ILE A 380 21.62 -11.48 5.66
N ALA A 381 22.32 -11.90 6.72
CA ALA A 381 21.76 -12.80 7.72
C ALA A 381 22.40 -12.62 9.11
N PHE A 382 21.56 -12.62 10.15
CA PHE A 382 22.01 -12.58 11.54
C PHE A 382 21.06 -13.36 12.47
N ALA A 383 21.60 -13.85 13.58
CA ALA A 383 20.86 -14.56 14.61
C ALA A 383 19.97 -13.60 15.42
N VAL A 384 18.76 -14.06 15.76
CA VAL A 384 17.85 -13.36 16.68
C VAL A 384 18.13 -13.84 18.11
N ILE A 385 18.71 -13.00 18.96
CA ILE A 385 19.04 -13.34 20.35
C ILE A 385 17.90 -12.92 21.28
N ASN A 386 17.40 -13.84 22.11
CA ASN A 386 16.28 -13.56 22.99
C ASN A 386 16.65 -12.53 24.09
N PRO A 387 16.01 -11.34 24.16
CA PRO A 387 16.30 -10.34 25.20
C PRO A 387 15.99 -10.77 26.63
N ALA A 388 15.36 -11.93 26.83
CA ALA A 388 15.24 -12.56 28.15
C ALA A 388 16.62 -12.92 28.75
N ALA A 389 17.64 -13.15 27.93
CA ALA A 389 19.01 -13.40 28.38
C ALA A 389 19.65 -12.15 29.00
N GLU A 390 20.02 -12.23 30.28
CA GLU A 390 20.72 -11.16 30.99
C GLU A 390 22.07 -10.82 30.33
N ALA A 391 22.79 -11.85 29.88
CA ALA A 391 24.06 -11.66 29.16
C ALA A 391 23.93 -10.84 27.86
N TRP A 392 22.79 -10.93 27.16
CA TRP A 392 22.52 -10.06 26.00
C TRP A 392 22.25 -8.63 26.46
N ARG A 393 21.37 -8.46 27.44
CA ARG A 393 20.97 -7.13 27.91
C ARG A 393 22.15 -6.34 28.46
N GLU A 394 22.99 -6.94 29.29
CA GLU A 394 24.21 -6.30 29.80
C GLU A 394 25.11 -5.82 28.66
N MET A 395 25.42 -6.70 27.70
CA MET A 395 26.26 -6.35 26.54
C MET A 395 25.65 -5.23 25.69
N PHE A 396 24.35 -5.31 25.38
CA PHE A 396 23.67 -4.34 24.55
C PHE A 396 23.57 -2.98 25.24
N VAL A 397 23.16 -2.95 26.50
CA VAL A 397 23.04 -1.72 27.30
C VAL A 397 24.40 -1.02 27.43
N ASP A 398 25.47 -1.76 27.72
CA ASP A 398 26.83 -1.20 27.80
C ASP A 398 27.25 -0.58 26.45
N LYS A 399 27.00 -1.27 25.34
CA LYS A 399 27.28 -0.75 23.99
C LYS A 399 26.49 0.51 23.66
N MET A 400 25.22 0.59 24.08
CA MET A 400 24.40 1.78 23.86
C MET A 400 24.85 2.96 24.73
N ALA A 401 25.28 2.70 25.97
CA ALA A 401 25.87 3.73 26.83
C ALA A 401 27.18 4.25 26.23
N ASP A 402 28.07 3.36 25.78
CA ASP A 402 29.32 3.73 25.10
C ASP A 402 29.04 4.56 23.83
N LEU A 403 28.07 4.15 23.01
CA LEU A 403 27.66 4.88 21.81
C LEU A 403 27.18 6.29 22.13
N VAL A 404 26.33 6.44 23.16
CA VAL A 404 25.81 7.75 23.57
C VAL A 404 26.93 8.65 24.09
N ASP A 405 27.86 8.09 24.86
CA ASP A 405 29.01 8.83 25.38
C ASP A 405 29.99 9.25 24.26
N GLU A 406 30.17 8.43 23.23
CA GLU A 406 31.07 8.71 22.10
C GLU A 406 30.49 9.70 21.08
N VAL A 407 29.22 9.52 20.69
CA VAL A 407 28.61 10.24 19.56
C VAL A 407 27.72 11.40 20.01
N GLY A 408 27.12 11.34 21.20
CA GLY A 408 26.21 12.36 21.72
C GLY A 408 24.88 12.57 20.96
N PRO A 409 24.18 11.50 20.50
CA PRO A 409 22.87 11.65 19.87
C PRO A 409 21.79 12.10 20.87
N ASP A 410 20.63 12.53 20.37
CA ASP A 410 19.47 12.83 21.23
C ASP A 410 18.60 11.58 21.47
N ALA A 411 18.63 10.60 20.57
CA ALA A 411 17.81 9.39 20.68
C ALA A 411 18.46 8.15 20.06
N ILE A 412 17.95 6.97 20.44
CA ILE A 412 18.30 5.68 19.84
C ILE A 412 17.03 5.01 19.35
N HIS A 413 17.00 4.58 18.09
CA HIS A 413 15.94 3.77 17.53
C HIS A 413 16.28 2.28 17.64
N LEU A 414 15.39 1.50 18.25
CA LEU A 414 15.49 0.06 18.44
C LEU A 414 14.75 -0.68 17.31
N ASP A 415 15.46 -0.97 16.24
CA ASP A 415 14.95 -1.74 15.11
C ASP A 415 14.50 -3.14 15.57
N GLN A 416 13.43 -3.63 14.96
CA GLN A 416 12.79 -4.90 15.26
C GLN A 416 12.22 -5.03 16.68
N SER A 417 12.00 -3.91 17.39
CA SER A 417 11.46 -3.94 18.76
C SER A 417 10.06 -4.55 18.86
N LEU A 418 9.25 -4.56 17.78
CA LEU A 418 7.95 -5.25 17.75
C LEU A 418 8.06 -6.78 17.76
N LEU A 419 9.18 -7.35 17.31
CA LEU A 419 9.31 -8.79 17.07
C LEU A 419 9.57 -9.54 18.38
N MET A 420 8.56 -10.29 18.85
CA MET A 420 8.63 -11.08 20.09
C MET A 420 8.07 -12.48 19.88
N TYR A 421 8.86 -13.50 20.20
CA TYR A 421 8.55 -14.89 19.88
C TYR A 421 8.34 -15.77 21.12
N ASN A 422 7.43 -16.75 21.00
CA ASN A 422 7.32 -17.85 21.96
C ASN A 422 8.49 -18.82 21.73
N ASP A 423 9.59 -18.61 22.46
CA ASP A 423 10.86 -19.29 22.23
C ASP A 423 10.86 -20.75 22.71
N ALA A 424 11.23 -21.69 21.82
CA ALA A 424 11.36 -23.11 22.15
C ALA A 424 12.39 -23.41 23.24
N ASN A 425 13.32 -22.49 23.52
CA ASN A 425 14.23 -22.60 24.65
C ASN A 425 13.52 -22.49 26.01
N GLY A 426 12.28 -21.99 26.03
CA GLY A 426 11.50 -21.74 27.24
C GLY A 426 11.88 -20.44 27.93
N LEU A 427 11.67 -20.38 29.25
CA LEU A 427 12.05 -19.22 30.05
C LEU A 427 13.58 -19.12 30.14
N ILE A 428 14.13 -17.97 29.77
CA ILE A 428 15.55 -17.64 29.93
C ILE A 428 15.66 -16.61 31.05
N ASP A 429 16.51 -16.87 32.04
CA ASP A 429 16.66 -16.03 33.24
C ASP A 429 15.31 -15.65 33.90
N GLY A 430 14.41 -16.63 33.91
CA GLY A 430 13.07 -16.55 34.50
C GLY A 430 12.06 -15.73 33.70
N LYS A 431 12.34 -15.37 32.44
CA LYS A 431 11.49 -14.49 31.61
C LYS A 431 11.16 -15.13 30.27
N ASN A 432 9.96 -14.82 29.76
CA ASN A 432 9.65 -14.97 28.34
C ASN A 432 10.23 -13.78 27.53
N MET A 433 10.16 -13.83 26.21
CA MET A 433 10.77 -12.79 25.36
C MET A 433 10.09 -11.42 25.51
N MET A 434 8.78 -11.34 25.77
CA MET A 434 8.09 -10.07 26.03
C MET A 434 8.60 -9.41 27.32
N GLN A 435 8.73 -10.21 28.39
CA GLN A 435 9.28 -9.76 29.67
C GLN A 435 10.77 -9.41 29.56
N GLY A 436 11.52 -10.12 28.71
CA GLY A 436 12.90 -9.80 28.35
C GLY A 436 13.03 -8.43 27.68
N ASN A 437 12.17 -8.16 26.69
CA ASN A 437 12.08 -6.86 26.03
C ASN A 437 11.76 -5.73 27.02
N LEU A 438 10.79 -5.93 27.92
CA LEU A 438 10.48 -4.95 28.97
C LEU A 438 11.67 -4.70 29.90
N ALA A 439 12.40 -5.76 30.27
CA ALA A 439 13.59 -5.64 31.11
C ALA A 439 14.69 -4.83 30.39
N LEU A 440 14.92 -5.11 29.10
CA LEU A 440 15.89 -4.40 28.28
C LEU A 440 15.58 -2.91 28.18
N HIS A 441 14.35 -2.53 27.84
CA HIS A 441 13.95 -1.13 27.76
C HIS A 441 14.13 -0.41 29.11
N ARG A 442 13.70 -1.03 30.20
CA ARG A 442 13.89 -0.49 31.55
C ARG A 442 15.37 -0.30 31.89
N GLU A 443 16.23 -1.27 31.55
CA GLU A 443 17.67 -1.20 31.80
C GLU A 443 18.34 -0.13 30.95
N LEU A 444 17.95 0.03 29.67
CA LEU A 444 18.36 1.17 28.83
C LEU A 444 17.97 2.52 29.46
N ARG A 445 16.72 2.67 29.93
CA ARG A 445 16.28 3.91 30.61
C ARG A 445 17.04 4.19 31.91
N GLN A 446 17.55 3.15 32.58
CA GLN A 446 18.35 3.31 33.80
C GLN A 446 19.80 3.68 33.51
N ALA A 447 20.37 3.15 32.43
CA ALA A 447 21.77 3.36 32.06
C ALA A 447 21.99 4.65 31.28
N LEU A 448 21.06 4.99 30.36
CA LEU A 448 21.20 6.14 29.48
C LEU A 448 20.87 7.46 30.22
N PRO A 449 21.51 8.58 29.84
CA PRO A 449 21.14 9.88 30.35
C PRO A 449 19.66 10.21 30.12
N ALA A 450 19.02 10.87 31.09
CA ALA A 450 17.58 11.16 31.08
C ALA A 450 17.09 12.07 29.91
N HIS A 451 18.00 12.64 29.13
CA HIS A 451 17.66 13.42 27.94
C HIS A 451 17.64 12.60 26.64
N ILE A 452 18.07 11.33 26.69
CA ILE A 452 18.09 10.43 25.53
C ILE A 452 16.73 9.77 25.39
N ALA A 453 16.06 9.94 24.25
CA ALA A 453 14.80 9.25 23.95
C ALA A 453 15.05 7.84 23.35
N LEU A 454 14.08 6.93 23.48
CA LEU A 454 14.05 5.70 22.67
C LEU A 454 13.00 5.82 21.58
N GLY A 455 13.33 5.32 20.40
CA GLY A 455 12.37 4.99 19.36
C GLY A 455 12.35 3.48 19.11
N GLY A 456 11.32 2.99 18.42
CA GLY A 456 11.23 1.58 18.00
C GLY A 456 10.56 1.35 16.66
N GLU A 457 10.72 0.14 16.15
CA GLU A 457 10.04 -0.34 14.94
C GLU A 457 8.61 -0.77 15.28
N SER A 458 7.60 -0.09 14.73
CA SER A 458 6.18 -0.27 15.06
C SER A 458 5.81 -0.02 16.52
N LEU A 459 4.57 -0.31 16.88
CA LEU A 459 4.03 -0.15 18.23
C LEU A 459 3.26 -1.37 18.65
N ASN A 460 3.53 -1.84 19.85
CA ASN A 460 2.62 -2.68 20.61
C ASN A 460 2.60 -2.21 22.07
N GLU A 461 1.67 -2.76 22.85
CA GLU A 461 1.52 -2.41 24.28
C GLU A 461 2.68 -2.85 25.19
N ILE A 462 3.66 -3.57 24.66
CA ILE A 462 4.91 -3.90 25.35
C ILE A 462 5.93 -2.79 25.16
N THR A 463 6.20 -2.37 23.91
CA THR A 463 7.26 -1.41 23.58
C THR A 463 6.87 0.05 23.83
N THR A 464 5.60 0.42 23.59
CA THR A 464 5.06 1.79 23.79
C THR A 464 5.25 2.32 25.22
N ARG A 465 5.53 1.43 26.19
CA ARG A 465 5.80 1.80 27.58
C ARG A 465 7.06 2.63 27.77
N TYR A 466 8.03 2.54 26.85
CA TYR A 466 9.34 3.18 26.97
C TYR A 466 9.83 3.86 25.69
N GLU A 467 9.07 3.76 24.60
CA GLU A 467 9.42 4.36 23.31
C GLU A 467 8.70 5.70 23.14
N SER A 468 9.47 6.79 23.06
CA SER A 468 9.01 8.15 22.74
C SER A 468 8.60 8.29 21.28
N PHE A 469 9.22 7.50 20.39
CA PHE A 469 8.98 7.52 18.95
C PHE A 469 8.68 6.12 18.43
N ALA A 470 7.81 6.02 17.44
CA ALA A 470 7.61 4.76 16.76
C ALA A 470 7.34 4.91 15.27
N GLN A 471 8.05 4.08 14.54
CA GLN A 471 7.96 3.92 13.10
C GLN A 471 6.69 3.18 12.69
N ARG A 472 6.08 3.49 11.54
CA ARG A 472 4.91 2.73 11.02
C ARG A 472 5.09 2.25 9.60
N HIS A 473 4.78 0.98 9.41
CA HIS A 473 4.53 0.40 8.10
C HIS A 473 3.20 0.92 7.53
N ALA A 474 3.08 0.91 6.20
CA ALA A 474 1.87 1.32 5.51
C ALA A 474 1.10 0.10 4.97
N TYR A 475 -0.01 -0.22 5.62
CA TYR A 475 -0.90 -1.29 5.18
C TYR A 475 -1.48 -1.03 3.78
N GLY A 476 -1.48 -2.06 2.93
CA GLY A 476 -1.91 -1.94 1.53
C GLY A 476 -0.86 -1.38 0.59
N ILE A 477 0.35 -1.11 1.09
CA ILE A 477 1.53 -0.74 0.29
C ILE A 477 2.48 -1.95 0.17
N PHE A 478 3.11 -2.11 -0.99
CA PHE A 478 4.07 -3.18 -1.30
C PHE A 478 5.42 -2.57 -1.65
N SER A 479 6.29 -2.37 -0.65
CA SER A 479 7.53 -1.60 -0.82
C SER A 479 8.52 -2.23 -1.80
N GLY A 480 8.65 -3.57 -1.81
CA GLY A 480 9.53 -4.28 -2.73
C GLY A 480 9.18 -4.11 -4.21
N THR A 481 7.94 -3.75 -4.54
CA THR A 481 7.48 -3.51 -5.92
C THR A 481 7.12 -2.05 -6.20
N GLY A 482 7.07 -1.18 -5.19
CA GLY A 482 6.63 0.20 -5.32
C GLY A 482 5.14 0.36 -5.68
N THR A 483 4.32 -0.65 -5.40
CA THR A 483 2.88 -0.68 -5.77
C THR A 483 1.98 -0.61 -4.52
N TRP A 484 0.68 -0.37 -4.73
CA TRP A 484 -0.31 -0.30 -3.65
C TRP A 484 -1.70 -0.76 -4.10
N ASP A 485 -2.55 -1.08 -3.12
CA ASP A 485 -3.95 -1.42 -3.31
C ASP A 485 -4.85 -0.43 -2.55
N ASN A 486 -5.55 0.43 -3.29
CA ASN A 486 -6.46 1.43 -2.70
C ASN A 486 -7.59 0.78 -1.88
N SER A 487 -8.05 -0.42 -2.23
CA SER A 487 -9.10 -1.13 -1.47
C SER A 487 -8.61 -1.53 -0.08
N LYS A 488 -7.31 -1.82 0.07
CA LYS A 488 -6.66 -2.15 1.35
C LYS A 488 -6.31 -0.91 2.14
N ILE A 489 -5.87 0.16 1.49
CA ILE A 489 -5.70 1.48 2.13
C ILE A 489 -7.02 1.94 2.76
N ASP A 490 -8.16 1.65 2.12
CA ASP A 490 -9.49 2.03 2.61
C ASP A 490 -9.98 1.20 3.81
N GLN A 491 -9.37 0.04 4.08
CA GLN A 491 -9.61 -0.71 5.31
C GLN A 491 -8.93 -0.05 6.53
N VAL A 492 -7.92 0.80 6.34
CA VAL A 492 -7.13 1.30 7.45
C VAL A 492 -7.96 2.24 8.33
N VAL A 493 -7.97 1.93 9.63
CA VAL A 493 -8.64 2.68 10.70
C VAL A 493 -7.64 2.86 11.85
N PRO A 494 -7.53 4.03 12.50
CA PRO A 494 -6.51 4.28 13.54
C PRO A 494 -6.77 3.56 14.87
N ALA A 495 -7.06 2.27 14.86
CA ALA A 495 -7.33 1.49 16.08
C ALA A 495 -6.11 1.50 17.02
N SER A 496 -4.90 1.31 16.50
CA SER A 496 -3.70 1.34 17.32
C SER A 496 -3.34 2.77 17.74
N SER A 497 -3.50 3.76 16.87
CA SER A 497 -3.27 5.17 17.24
C SER A 497 -4.26 5.64 18.31
N ALA A 498 -5.51 5.14 18.30
CA ALA A 498 -6.49 5.42 19.34
C ALA A 498 -6.03 4.96 20.73
N ILE A 499 -5.20 3.92 20.78
CA ILE A 499 -4.63 3.34 22.00
C ILE A 499 -3.30 4.03 22.35
N PHE A 500 -2.37 4.15 21.40
CA PHE A 500 -0.95 4.43 21.69
C PHE A 500 -0.45 5.85 21.34
N ALA A 501 -1.08 6.56 20.41
CA ALA A 501 -0.65 7.91 20.02
C ALA A 501 -0.60 8.94 21.17
N PRO A 502 -1.37 8.81 22.27
CA PRO A 502 -1.19 9.69 23.44
C PRO A 502 0.13 9.49 24.20
N TYR A 503 0.87 8.41 23.95
CA TYR A 503 2.08 8.04 24.71
C TYR A 503 3.35 8.07 23.86
N THR A 504 3.23 7.88 22.55
CA THR A 504 4.35 7.76 21.61
C THR A 504 4.08 8.58 20.35
N THR A 505 5.08 9.34 19.88
CA THR A 505 5.01 10.07 18.61
C THR A 505 5.25 9.12 17.44
N ILE A 506 4.29 9.09 16.52
CA ILE A 506 4.28 8.16 15.40
C ILE A 506 4.90 8.81 14.15
N TYR A 507 5.77 8.10 13.42
CA TYR A 507 6.36 8.54 12.14
C TYR A 507 6.44 7.38 11.12
N GLY A 508 6.84 7.64 9.87
CA GLY A 508 6.88 6.64 8.79
C GLY A 508 8.09 5.69 8.80
N HIS A 509 7.93 4.53 8.12
CA HIS A 509 9.01 3.55 7.87
C HIS A 509 10.18 4.13 7.04
N PRO A 510 11.41 3.58 7.14
CA PRO A 510 12.52 3.88 6.24
C PRO A 510 12.24 3.64 4.76
N ASP A 511 11.21 2.86 4.45
CA ASP A 511 10.70 2.62 3.09
C ASP A 511 9.68 3.67 2.64
N HIS A 512 9.31 4.61 3.52
CA HIS A 512 8.37 5.66 3.19
C HIS A 512 8.85 6.40 1.95
N ALA A 513 7.96 6.52 0.98
CA ALA A 513 8.27 7.12 -0.31
C ALA A 513 8.81 8.56 -0.17
N ASN A 514 9.66 8.94 -1.11
CA ASN A 514 10.12 10.32 -1.29
C ASN A 514 9.13 11.05 -2.22
N PRO A 515 8.83 12.35 -2.01
CA PRO A 515 7.96 13.12 -2.91
C PRO A 515 8.37 13.15 -4.40
N MET A 516 9.58 12.70 -4.76
CA MET A 516 9.97 12.48 -6.17
C MET A 516 9.17 11.39 -6.88
N THR A 517 8.62 10.42 -6.13
CA THR A 517 7.70 9.40 -6.63
C THR A 517 6.28 9.80 -6.24
N GLU A 518 5.69 10.78 -6.94
CA GLU A 518 4.49 11.51 -6.46
C GLU A 518 3.32 10.58 -6.09
N ASP A 519 2.91 9.68 -6.99
CA ASP A 519 1.77 8.78 -6.76
C ASP A 519 2.02 7.83 -5.58
N TYR A 520 3.23 7.27 -5.53
CA TYR A 520 3.64 6.36 -4.46
C TYR A 520 3.72 7.10 -3.12
N TYR A 521 4.22 8.34 -3.12
CA TYR A 521 4.22 9.22 -1.94
C TYR A 521 2.80 9.52 -1.46
N MET A 522 1.89 9.90 -2.34
CA MET A 522 0.51 10.15 -1.98
C MET A 522 -0.19 8.89 -1.46
N ALA A 523 0.15 7.70 -1.98
CA ALA A 523 -0.34 6.43 -1.45
C ALA A 523 0.15 6.17 -0.01
N TRP A 524 1.45 6.36 0.26
CA TRP A 524 2.01 6.29 1.61
C TRP A 524 1.35 7.31 2.55
N HIS A 525 1.19 8.55 2.09
CA HIS A 525 0.63 9.66 2.87
C HIS A 525 -0.82 9.40 3.29
N LYS A 526 -1.64 8.85 2.37
CA LYS A 526 -3.00 8.40 2.66
C LYS A 526 -3.05 7.38 3.80
N VAL A 527 -2.03 6.56 4.01
CA VAL A 527 -1.99 5.60 5.11
C VAL A 527 -1.39 6.24 6.36
N VAL A 528 -0.11 6.60 6.30
CA VAL A 528 0.71 6.93 7.47
C VAL A 528 0.29 8.25 8.12
N GLN A 529 0.05 9.29 7.35
CA GLN A 529 -0.41 10.59 7.88
C GLN A 529 -1.94 10.64 7.98
N ASN A 530 -2.67 10.45 6.87
CA ASN A 530 -4.12 10.69 6.85
C ASN A 530 -4.91 9.76 7.78
N ARG A 531 -4.47 8.50 7.95
CA ARG A 531 -5.22 7.48 8.70
C ARG A 531 -4.55 7.05 9.98
N LEU A 532 -3.21 7.03 10.08
CA LEU A 532 -2.52 6.68 11.32
C LEU A 532 -2.15 7.90 12.17
N GLY A 533 -2.20 9.11 11.60
CA GLY A 533 -1.93 10.36 12.30
C GLY A 533 -0.46 10.57 12.66
N ALA A 534 0.44 9.96 11.87
CA ALA A 534 1.87 10.17 12.02
C ALA A 534 2.25 11.64 11.71
N VAL A 535 3.35 12.11 12.31
CA VAL A 535 3.95 13.38 11.88
C VAL A 535 4.43 13.29 10.43
N PRO A 536 4.47 14.41 9.67
CA PRO A 536 5.00 14.38 8.31
C PRO A 536 6.45 13.91 8.29
N MET A 537 6.82 13.20 7.23
CA MET A 537 8.16 12.62 7.07
C MET A 537 8.71 12.92 5.67
N LEU A 538 10.01 13.27 5.61
CA LEU A 538 10.77 13.39 4.38
C LEU A 538 11.88 12.33 4.32
N SER A 539 11.82 11.45 3.33
CA SER A 539 12.74 10.32 3.20
C SER A 539 13.90 10.60 2.25
N ARG A 540 15.14 10.52 2.75
CA ARG A 540 16.40 10.60 2.00
C ARG A 540 16.46 11.79 1.02
N PRO A 541 16.26 13.04 1.48
CA PRO A 541 16.35 14.19 0.60
C PRO A 541 17.81 14.50 0.21
N ASN A 542 17.98 15.18 -0.92
CA ASN A 542 19.24 15.81 -1.31
C ASN A 542 19.10 17.33 -1.39
N TYR A 543 20.23 18.06 -1.47
CA TYR A 543 20.23 19.53 -1.55
C TYR A 543 19.32 20.07 -2.66
N GLY A 544 19.38 19.50 -3.87
CA GLY A 544 18.62 19.97 -5.03
C GLY A 544 17.11 19.96 -4.80
N GLN A 545 16.60 18.90 -4.15
CA GLN A 545 15.20 18.74 -3.80
C GLN A 545 14.74 19.78 -2.76
N VAL A 546 15.54 20.02 -1.72
CA VAL A 546 15.18 20.98 -0.66
C VAL A 546 15.33 22.44 -1.15
N ALA A 547 16.34 22.71 -1.97
CA ALA A 547 16.60 24.03 -2.54
C ALA A 547 15.54 24.40 -3.59
N ASN A 548 15.13 23.45 -4.43
CA ASN A 548 14.18 23.63 -5.53
C ASN A 548 13.03 22.61 -5.42
N PRO A 549 12.13 22.78 -4.43
CA PRO A 549 11.09 21.81 -4.17
C PRO A 549 10.07 21.73 -5.31
N THR A 550 9.63 20.52 -5.63
CA THR A 550 8.45 20.29 -6.48
C THR A 550 7.19 20.78 -5.76
N PRO A 551 6.05 21.00 -6.45
CA PRO A 551 4.80 21.39 -5.79
C PRO A 551 4.37 20.45 -4.66
N LEU A 552 4.58 19.13 -4.82
CA LEU A 552 4.30 18.17 -3.77
C LEU A 552 5.26 18.30 -2.57
N MET A 553 6.54 18.57 -2.82
CA MET A 553 7.50 18.83 -1.75
C MET A 553 7.24 20.16 -1.04
N GLU A 554 6.80 21.21 -1.76
CA GLU A 554 6.33 22.47 -1.16
C GLU A 554 5.12 22.22 -0.26
N GLN A 555 4.17 21.40 -0.71
CA GLN A 555 3.02 21.01 0.09
C GLN A 555 3.42 20.22 1.35
N LEU A 556 4.39 19.32 1.26
CA LEU A 556 4.94 18.63 2.44
C LEU A 556 5.55 19.62 3.43
N PHE A 557 6.36 20.58 2.97
CA PHE A 557 6.91 21.60 3.86
C PHE A 557 5.82 22.49 4.47
N ALA A 558 4.77 22.84 3.72
CA ALA A 558 3.64 23.59 4.24
C ALA A 558 2.89 22.81 5.34
N GLU A 559 2.71 21.50 5.15
CA GLU A 559 2.10 20.62 6.15
C GLU A 559 3.01 20.48 7.39
N ALA A 560 4.32 20.25 7.21
CA ALA A 560 5.28 20.17 8.31
C ALA A 560 5.30 21.45 9.15
N ASN A 561 5.33 22.62 8.50
CA ASN A 561 5.23 23.90 9.20
C ASN A 561 3.89 24.06 9.92
N TRP A 562 2.78 23.60 9.35
CA TRP A 562 1.50 23.59 10.05
C TRP A 562 1.53 22.69 11.31
N TYR A 563 2.14 21.51 11.25
CA TYR A 563 2.34 20.66 12.44
C TYR A 563 3.21 21.36 13.50
N GLN A 564 4.28 22.04 13.08
CA GLN A 564 5.21 22.76 13.97
C GLN A 564 4.57 24.00 14.62
N ASP A 565 3.69 24.70 13.90
CA ASP A 565 3.01 25.90 14.39
C ASP A 565 1.75 25.58 15.22
N ALA A 566 0.92 24.65 14.72
CA ALA A 566 -0.39 24.35 15.31
C ALA A 566 -0.32 23.30 16.42
N ARG A 567 0.79 22.55 16.47
CA ARG A 567 1.09 21.47 17.43
C ARG A 567 -0.12 20.57 17.67
N PRO A 568 -0.63 19.90 16.62
CA PRO A 568 -1.82 19.07 16.72
C PRO A 568 -1.57 17.82 17.58
N GLU A 569 -2.50 17.50 18.46
CA GLU A 569 -2.54 16.27 19.25
C GLU A 569 -3.72 15.39 18.82
N ALA A 570 -3.51 14.07 18.77
CA ALA A 570 -4.54 13.13 18.36
C ALA A 570 -5.81 13.21 19.25
N SER A 571 -6.98 13.21 18.61
CA SER A 571 -8.27 13.31 19.29
C SER A 571 -9.28 12.32 18.70
N PHE A 572 -9.69 11.36 19.52
CA PHE A 572 -10.66 10.33 19.18
C PHE A 572 -12.07 10.66 19.69
N THR A 573 -12.41 11.95 19.75
CA THR A 573 -13.73 12.44 20.16
C THR A 573 -14.48 13.05 18.99
N GLY A 574 -15.80 12.84 18.92
CA GLY A 574 -16.65 13.41 17.87
C GLY A 574 -16.40 12.82 16.47
N TRP A 575 -16.07 11.53 16.41
CA TRP A 575 -15.82 10.80 15.18
C TRP A 575 -17.07 10.72 14.30
N THR A 576 -16.88 10.73 12.98
CA THR A 576 -17.96 10.55 11.98
C THR A 576 -17.50 9.54 10.93
N GLY A 577 -18.42 9.00 10.12
CA GLY A 577 -18.08 8.00 9.09
C GLY A 577 -17.05 8.47 8.04
N ASN A 578 -16.89 9.79 7.86
CA ASN A 578 -15.94 10.37 6.90
C ASN A 578 -14.62 10.81 7.53
N THR A 579 -14.47 10.68 8.85
CA THR A 579 -13.23 11.03 9.56
C THR A 579 -12.21 9.92 9.36
N LEU A 580 -11.01 10.28 8.91
CA LEU A 580 -9.87 9.36 8.77
C LEU A 580 -8.93 9.46 9.97
N PHE A 581 -8.66 10.69 10.41
CA PHE A 581 -7.95 10.98 11.66
C PHE A 581 -8.32 12.39 12.14
N ALA A 582 -8.28 12.62 13.46
CA ALA A 582 -8.71 13.88 14.05
C ALA A 582 -7.71 14.37 15.09
N PHE A 583 -7.58 15.68 15.19
CA PHE A 583 -6.66 16.39 16.07
C PHE A 583 -7.34 17.52 16.84
N ARG A 584 -6.72 17.87 17.96
CA ARG A 584 -6.89 19.15 18.65
C ARG A 584 -5.57 19.91 18.57
N THR A 585 -5.61 21.13 18.06
CA THR A 585 -4.45 22.01 18.04
C THR A 585 -4.27 22.66 19.42
N GLU A 586 -3.07 23.16 19.71
CA GLU A 586 -2.75 23.82 20.98
C GLU A 586 -3.65 25.04 21.24
N ASP A 587 -4.05 25.76 20.20
CA ASP A 587 -5.00 26.90 20.27
C ASP A 587 -6.49 26.49 20.36
N GLY A 588 -6.77 25.18 20.49
CA GLY A 588 -8.09 24.62 20.72
C GLY A 588 -8.96 24.42 19.47
N LYS A 589 -8.43 24.65 18.26
CA LYS A 589 -9.13 24.34 17.01
C LYS A 589 -9.25 22.82 16.82
N THR A 590 -10.17 22.43 15.94
CA THR A 590 -10.29 21.04 15.48
C THR A 590 -9.67 20.94 14.09
N ALA A 591 -8.78 19.98 13.91
CA ALA A 591 -8.28 19.62 12.58
C ALA A 591 -8.62 18.15 12.32
N GLN A 592 -8.95 17.79 11.08
CA GLN A 592 -9.28 16.42 10.73
C GLN A 592 -8.80 16.11 9.32
N TYR A 593 -8.17 14.96 9.15
CA TYR A 593 -8.18 14.30 7.85
C TYR A 593 -9.59 13.74 7.63
N VAL A 594 -10.23 14.17 6.54
CA VAL A 594 -11.58 13.75 6.18
C VAL A 594 -11.63 13.36 4.72
N ARG A 595 -12.47 12.37 4.42
CA ARG A 595 -12.88 12.05 3.06
C ARG A 595 -14.19 12.75 2.71
N ASP A 596 -14.18 13.52 1.63
CA ASP A 596 -15.40 14.12 1.05
C ASP A 596 -15.66 13.55 -0.35
N SER A 597 -16.68 14.07 -1.04
CA SER A 597 -17.08 13.60 -2.38
C SER A 597 -16.03 13.81 -3.47
N PHE A 598 -14.92 14.48 -3.16
CA PHE A 598 -13.88 14.78 -4.12
C PHE A 598 -12.54 14.10 -3.81
N GLY A 599 -12.40 13.48 -2.63
CA GLY A 599 -11.16 12.87 -2.17
C GLY A 599 -10.88 13.16 -0.70
N GLU A 600 -9.60 13.32 -0.33
CA GLU A 600 -9.15 13.48 1.06
C GLU A 600 -8.57 14.86 1.31
N LYS A 601 -8.72 15.38 2.53
CA LYS A 601 -8.10 16.64 2.94
C LYS A 601 -7.82 16.68 4.42
N LEU A 602 -6.78 17.44 4.79
CA LEU A 602 -6.61 17.93 6.15
C LEU A 602 -7.34 19.27 6.27
N HIS A 603 -8.44 19.28 7.04
CA HIS A 603 -9.29 20.44 7.20
C HIS A 603 -9.24 20.96 8.64
N VAL A 604 -8.91 22.24 8.81
CA VAL A 604 -8.86 22.94 10.11
C VAL A 604 -10.11 23.81 10.24
N ARG A 605 -10.85 23.66 11.34
CA ARG A 605 -12.04 24.47 11.67
C ARG A 605 -11.72 25.45 12.79
N SER A 606 -12.04 26.72 12.58
CA SER A 606 -11.92 27.77 13.62
C SER A 606 -12.84 27.49 14.80
N SER A 607 -12.43 27.89 16.00
CA SER A 607 -13.33 27.95 17.16
C SER A 607 -14.29 29.16 17.03
N GLY A 608 -15.61 28.92 17.07
CA GLY A 608 -16.63 29.98 17.08
C GLY A 608 -17.45 30.12 15.78
N PHE A 609 -18.60 30.80 15.89
CA PHE A 609 -19.54 31.01 14.79
C PHE A 609 -19.36 32.41 14.15
N PRO A 610 -19.38 32.55 12.81
CA PRO A 610 -19.54 31.49 11.82
C PRO A 610 -18.27 30.64 11.66
N TRP A 611 -18.47 29.35 11.45
CA TRP A 611 -17.37 28.41 11.24
C TRP A 611 -16.64 28.77 9.95
N GLN A 612 -15.37 29.17 10.05
CA GLN A 612 -14.46 29.27 8.91
C GLN A 612 -13.51 28.08 8.96
N GLY A 613 -13.11 27.58 7.79
CA GLY A 613 -12.17 26.47 7.71
C GLY A 613 -11.21 26.62 6.55
N THR A 614 -10.01 26.09 6.75
CA THR A 614 -8.91 26.10 5.77
C THR A 614 -8.43 24.67 5.56
N ASN A 615 -8.03 24.36 4.33
CA ASN A 615 -7.41 23.08 4.03
C ASN A 615 -5.89 23.27 4.10
N VAL A 616 -5.20 22.38 4.80
CA VAL A 616 -3.72 22.36 4.85
C VAL A 616 -3.19 21.57 3.66
N VAL A 617 -3.78 20.41 3.37
CA VAL A 617 -3.52 19.59 2.18
C VAL A 617 -4.84 19.07 1.61
N ARG A 618 -4.89 18.85 0.30
CA ARG A 618 -6.03 18.22 -0.37
C ARG A 618 -5.58 17.33 -1.53
N TYR A 619 -6.12 16.12 -1.55
CA TYR A 619 -6.01 15.16 -2.64
C TYR A 619 -7.35 14.97 -3.32
N LEU A 620 -7.34 14.93 -4.65
CA LEU A 620 -8.50 14.66 -5.49
C LEU A 620 -8.34 13.31 -6.18
N TYR A 621 -9.37 12.46 -6.20
CA TYR A 621 -9.36 11.16 -6.89
C TYR A 621 -10.78 10.58 -7.01
N GLY A 622 -10.98 9.66 -7.95
CA GLY A 622 -12.26 8.98 -8.15
C GLY A 622 -13.25 9.69 -9.07
N SER A 623 -12.85 10.73 -9.79
CA SER A 623 -13.69 11.44 -10.77
C SER A 623 -12.85 12.03 -11.89
N GLU A 624 -13.45 12.11 -13.09
CA GLU A 624 -12.86 12.74 -14.27
C GLU A 624 -12.93 14.26 -14.25
N ALA A 625 -13.78 14.82 -13.38
CA ALA A 625 -13.99 16.25 -13.26
C ALA A 625 -14.38 16.69 -11.85
N TYR A 626 -14.01 17.92 -11.50
CA TYR A 626 -14.30 18.56 -10.22
C TYR A 626 -14.73 20.02 -10.39
N GLU A 627 -15.92 20.35 -9.89
CA GLU A 627 -16.44 21.72 -9.77
C GLU A 627 -15.84 22.45 -8.55
N LEU A 628 -14.51 22.56 -8.53
CA LEU A 628 -13.76 23.34 -7.57
C LEU A 628 -13.23 24.60 -8.25
N SER A 629 -12.74 25.60 -7.51
CA SER A 629 -12.20 26.85 -8.08
C SER A 629 -10.66 26.88 -8.18
N GLY A 630 -9.99 25.93 -7.55
CA GLY A 630 -8.53 25.89 -7.42
C GLY A 630 -7.83 25.17 -8.56
N THR A 631 -6.56 24.85 -8.35
CA THR A 631 -5.65 24.31 -9.35
C THR A 631 -5.14 22.93 -8.96
N ILE A 632 -4.73 22.14 -9.95
CA ILE A 632 -3.85 20.99 -9.79
C ILE A 632 -2.51 21.42 -10.41
N PRO A 633 -1.36 21.28 -9.73
CA PRO A 633 -0.06 21.68 -10.29
C PRO A 633 0.18 21.06 -11.66
N GLY A 634 0.63 21.88 -12.61
CA GLY A 634 0.86 21.44 -14.00
C GLY A 634 -0.41 21.20 -14.82
N TRP A 635 -1.59 21.00 -14.21
CA TRP A 635 -2.82 20.66 -14.92
C TRP A 635 -3.36 21.81 -15.77
N ARG A 636 -3.74 21.52 -17.02
CA ARG A 636 -4.12 22.52 -18.02
C ARG A 636 -5.53 22.36 -18.58
N LEU A 637 -6.30 21.37 -18.14
CA LEU A 637 -7.69 21.21 -18.53
C LEU A 637 -8.60 21.78 -17.44
N TYR A 638 -8.98 23.03 -17.62
CA TYR A 638 -9.85 23.74 -16.69
C TYR A 638 -10.56 24.91 -17.36
N ASP A 639 -11.70 25.29 -16.78
CA ASP A 639 -12.38 26.54 -17.06
C ASP A 639 -12.48 27.39 -15.77
N ALA A 640 -13.30 28.44 -15.78
CA ALA A 640 -13.51 29.30 -14.61
C ALA A 640 -14.21 28.61 -13.41
N THR A 641 -14.78 27.42 -13.62
CA THR A 641 -15.70 26.73 -12.71
C THR A 641 -15.30 25.30 -12.37
N ARG A 642 -14.54 24.60 -13.23
CA ARG A 642 -14.16 23.19 -13.02
C ARG A 642 -12.77 22.81 -13.58
N LEU A 643 -12.21 21.75 -13.00
CA LEU A 643 -11.12 20.93 -13.56
C LEU A 643 -11.75 19.70 -14.21
N TYR A 644 -11.21 19.21 -15.33
CA TYR A 644 -11.71 18.02 -16.02
C TYR A 644 -10.61 17.31 -16.80
N GLY A 645 -10.95 16.15 -17.38
CA GLY A 645 -10.01 15.28 -18.10
C GLY A 645 -9.09 14.48 -17.18
N LEU A 646 -9.47 14.35 -15.91
CA LEU A 646 -8.68 13.65 -14.89
C LEU A 646 -8.88 12.13 -15.01
N ASN A 647 -7.88 11.36 -14.63
CA ASN A 647 -8.00 9.91 -14.51
C ASN A 647 -8.61 9.55 -13.14
N PRO A 648 -9.79 8.91 -13.07
CA PRO A 648 -10.41 8.55 -11.78
C PRO A 648 -9.55 7.61 -10.92
N GLY A 649 -8.65 6.83 -11.53
CA GLY A 649 -7.73 5.94 -10.84
C GLY A 649 -6.48 6.63 -10.25
N GLN A 650 -6.22 7.89 -10.62
CA GLN A 650 -5.08 8.66 -10.12
C GLN A 650 -5.45 9.56 -8.93
N THR A 651 -4.44 9.93 -8.14
CA THR A 651 -4.56 10.89 -7.05
C THR A 651 -3.85 12.19 -7.44
N TYR A 652 -4.51 13.33 -7.27
CA TYR A 652 -3.97 14.64 -7.64
C TYR A 652 -3.84 15.55 -6.43
N LEU A 653 -2.70 16.22 -6.30
CA LEU A 653 -2.56 17.35 -5.37
C LEU A 653 -3.43 18.53 -5.84
N TYR A 654 -4.22 19.09 -4.94
CA TYR A 654 -5.04 20.27 -5.21
C TYR A 654 -4.65 21.46 -4.34
N ASN A 655 -4.48 22.60 -5.02
CA ASN A 655 -4.18 23.89 -4.41
C ASN A 655 -5.42 24.79 -4.45
N GLY A 656 -5.68 25.50 -3.35
CA GLY A 656 -6.80 26.42 -3.24
C GLY A 656 -6.67 27.71 -4.06
N GLU A 657 -5.52 27.95 -4.67
CA GLU A 657 -5.22 29.16 -5.43
C GLU A 657 -6.10 29.29 -6.69
N PRO A 658 -6.61 30.48 -7.00
CA PRO A 658 -7.39 30.71 -8.21
C PRO A 658 -6.62 30.36 -9.48
N ARG A 659 -7.33 29.81 -10.47
CA ARG A 659 -6.78 29.51 -11.79
C ARG A 659 -6.42 30.78 -12.56
N ASP A 660 -5.33 30.73 -13.33
CA ASP A 660 -5.00 31.78 -14.29
C ASP A 660 -5.69 31.54 -15.63
N LEU A 661 -6.80 32.25 -15.86
CA LEU A 661 -7.57 32.19 -17.11
C LEU A 661 -6.88 32.87 -18.31
N ASN A 662 -5.65 33.38 -18.15
CA ASN A 662 -4.84 33.91 -19.26
C ASN A 662 -3.61 33.03 -19.57
N ALA A 663 -3.28 32.09 -18.70
CA ALA A 663 -2.24 31.10 -18.97
C ALA A 663 -2.70 30.13 -20.06
N PHE A 664 -1.77 29.34 -20.62
CA PHE A 664 -2.17 28.26 -21.53
C PHE A 664 -3.06 27.27 -20.78
N HIS A 665 -4.27 27.03 -21.30
CA HIS A 665 -5.20 26.02 -20.79
C HIS A 665 -6.26 25.69 -21.83
N ILE A 666 -6.79 24.47 -21.76
CA ILE A 666 -7.92 24.02 -22.57
C ILE A 666 -9.19 24.22 -21.75
N TYR A 667 -10.06 25.15 -22.17
CA TYR A 667 -11.28 25.56 -21.46
C TYR A 667 -12.56 24.90 -22.01
N ASP A 668 -12.44 24.11 -23.08
CA ASP A 668 -13.53 23.33 -23.65
C ASP A 668 -12.93 22.03 -24.22
N TRP A 669 -13.30 20.89 -23.63
CA TRP A 669 -12.80 19.57 -24.00
C TRP A 669 -13.96 18.70 -24.52
N PRO A 670 -13.77 17.98 -25.63
CA PRO A 670 -14.84 17.18 -26.25
C PRO A 670 -15.25 15.98 -25.38
N GLU A 671 -16.53 15.64 -25.44
CA GLU A 671 -17.06 14.43 -24.78
C GLU A 671 -16.49 13.15 -25.42
N ASN A 672 -16.30 12.13 -24.57
CA ASN A 672 -15.78 10.83 -24.95
C ASN A 672 -14.39 10.89 -25.61
N VAL A 673 -13.53 11.81 -25.18
CA VAL A 673 -12.11 11.85 -25.57
C VAL A 673 -11.29 11.90 -24.30
N SER A 674 -10.27 11.06 -24.19
CA SER A 674 -9.31 11.15 -23.08
C SER A 674 -8.08 11.96 -23.53
N LEU A 675 -7.51 12.74 -22.61
CA LEU A 675 -6.23 13.40 -22.83
C LEU A 675 -5.12 12.43 -22.44
N LYS A 676 -4.32 11.98 -23.40
CA LYS A 676 -3.14 11.15 -23.13
C LYS A 676 -1.91 11.97 -22.84
N GLN A 677 -1.80 13.16 -23.44
CA GLN A 677 -0.64 14.03 -23.24
C GLN A 677 -1.01 15.49 -23.44
N LEU A 678 -0.49 16.35 -22.57
CA LEU A 678 -0.44 17.78 -22.79
C LEU A 678 0.87 18.36 -22.28
N ALA A 679 1.74 18.71 -23.21
CA ALA A 679 3.08 19.20 -22.91
C ALA A 679 3.28 20.59 -23.51
N LEU A 680 3.83 21.51 -22.72
CA LEU A 680 4.26 22.83 -23.20
C LEU A 680 5.78 22.80 -23.36
N ARG A 681 6.25 23.12 -24.57
CA ARG A 681 7.66 23.24 -24.93
C ARG A 681 8.01 24.70 -25.16
N THR A 682 9.29 24.96 -25.39
CA THR A 682 9.77 26.32 -25.65
C THR A 682 9.12 26.91 -26.90
N ASN A 683 9.06 26.13 -27.98
CA ASN A 683 8.59 26.59 -29.30
C ASN A 683 7.29 25.93 -29.79
N HIS A 684 6.75 24.96 -29.04
CA HIS A 684 5.49 24.30 -29.40
C HIS A 684 4.74 23.78 -28.17
N ALA A 685 3.51 23.30 -28.38
CA ALA A 685 2.82 22.43 -27.43
C ALA A 685 2.38 21.14 -28.11
N VAL A 686 2.30 20.06 -27.35
CA VAL A 686 1.83 18.75 -27.80
C VAL A 686 0.53 18.42 -27.10
N ILE A 687 -0.49 17.99 -27.85
CA ILE A 687 -1.78 17.49 -27.35
C ILE A 687 -1.99 16.11 -27.97
N ARG A 688 -2.04 15.05 -27.17
CA ARG A 688 -2.38 13.69 -27.63
C ARG A 688 -3.74 13.29 -27.09
N MET A 689 -4.61 12.85 -27.99
CA MET A 689 -5.98 12.45 -27.67
C MET A 689 -6.18 10.94 -27.87
N GLU A 690 -7.16 10.38 -27.18
CA GLU A 690 -7.69 9.04 -27.43
C GLU A 690 -9.22 9.09 -27.50
N ASP A 691 -9.79 8.41 -28.48
CA ASP A 691 -11.23 8.34 -28.67
C ASP A 691 -11.85 7.27 -27.76
N LEU A 692 -12.65 7.68 -26.77
CA LEU A 692 -13.33 6.75 -25.85
C LEU A 692 -14.56 6.08 -26.48
N LEU A 693 -15.10 6.58 -27.61
CA LEU A 693 -16.16 5.91 -28.36
C LEU A 693 -15.62 4.83 -29.31
N GLN A 694 -14.33 4.91 -29.62
CA GLN A 694 -13.60 3.88 -30.35
C GLN A 694 -12.57 3.27 -29.40
N ALA A 695 -13.05 2.81 -28.24
CA ALA A 695 -12.22 2.00 -27.36
C ALA A 695 -11.61 0.89 -28.22
N SER A 696 -10.29 0.89 -28.33
CA SER A 696 -9.56 -0.13 -29.10
C SER A 696 -9.65 -1.49 -28.45
N GLU A 697 -10.20 -1.58 -27.22
CA GLU A 697 -10.38 -2.83 -26.50
C GLU A 697 -11.47 -2.78 -25.42
N ILE A 698 -11.96 -3.96 -25.05
CA ILE A 698 -12.79 -4.24 -23.87
C ILE A 698 -11.93 -5.07 -22.92
N ASN A 699 -11.50 -4.45 -21.82
CA ASN A 699 -10.64 -5.09 -20.81
C ASN A 699 -11.46 -5.98 -19.87
N LEU A 700 -11.26 -7.30 -19.92
CA LEU A 700 -12.03 -8.25 -19.12
C LEU A 700 -11.65 -8.23 -17.63
N LEU A 701 -10.50 -7.67 -17.26
CA LEU A 701 -10.08 -7.47 -15.86
C LEU A 701 -10.79 -6.29 -15.19
N ASN A 702 -11.29 -5.34 -15.97
CA ASN A 702 -12.06 -4.19 -15.48
C ASN A 702 -13.39 -4.05 -16.22
N TYR A 703 -14.15 -5.14 -16.23
CA TYR A 703 -15.37 -5.28 -17.01
C TYR A 703 -16.61 -5.15 -16.12
N ALA A 704 -17.41 -4.13 -16.40
CA ALA A 704 -18.63 -3.81 -15.65
C ALA A 704 -19.85 -4.67 -16.05
N GLY A 705 -19.77 -5.38 -17.17
CA GLY A 705 -20.86 -6.23 -17.65
C GLY A 705 -20.93 -7.57 -16.92
N PRO A 706 -21.95 -8.40 -17.24
CA PRO A 706 -22.23 -9.62 -16.51
C PRO A 706 -21.21 -10.71 -16.80
N ILE A 707 -20.60 -11.22 -15.73
CA ILE A 707 -19.71 -12.38 -15.72
C ILE A 707 -20.40 -13.54 -15.01
N ARG A 708 -20.21 -14.75 -15.50
CA ARG A 708 -20.58 -16.00 -14.80
C ARG A 708 -19.34 -16.88 -14.68
N ALA A 709 -19.27 -17.68 -13.62
CA ALA A 709 -18.18 -18.62 -13.44
C ALA A 709 -18.70 -19.96 -12.93
N GLY A 710 -17.96 -21.02 -13.23
CA GLY A 710 -18.27 -22.35 -12.74
C GLY A 710 -17.16 -23.34 -12.98
N GLU A 711 -17.40 -24.58 -12.56
CA GLU A 711 -16.65 -25.75 -12.96
C GLU A 711 -17.61 -26.79 -13.56
N THR A 712 -17.10 -27.55 -14.51
CA THR A 712 -17.74 -28.74 -15.04
C THR A 712 -16.86 -29.93 -14.65
N MET A 713 -17.46 -30.95 -14.04
CA MET A 713 -16.79 -32.19 -13.66
C MET A 713 -16.78 -33.18 -14.85
N GLY A 714 -15.95 -34.22 -14.78
CA GLY A 714 -15.84 -35.28 -15.80
C GLY A 714 -17.11 -36.12 -16.01
N ASP A 715 -18.08 -36.03 -15.10
CA ASP A 715 -19.41 -36.63 -15.23
C ASP A 715 -20.48 -35.65 -15.70
N ASP A 716 -20.07 -34.50 -16.24
CA ASP A 716 -20.90 -33.36 -16.66
C ASP A 716 -21.66 -32.67 -15.52
N THR A 717 -21.34 -32.94 -14.25
CA THR A 717 -21.88 -32.16 -13.13
C THR A 717 -21.34 -30.73 -13.19
N VAL A 718 -22.22 -29.73 -13.06
CA VAL A 718 -21.85 -28.31 -13.10
C VAL A 718 -22.10 -27.66 -11.74
N HIS A 719 -21.08 -26.99 -11.21
CA HIS A 719 -21.21 -26.06 -10.08
C HIS A 719 -20.89 -24.66 -10.57
N GLN A 720 -21.76 -23.68 -10.31
CA GLN A 720 -21.61 -22.33 -10.86
C GLN A 720 -22.14 -21.27 -9.91
N THR A 721 -21.78 -20.02 -10.17
CA THR A 721 -22.31 -18.85 -9.46
C THR A 721 -23.82 -18.72 -9.66
N ASP A 722 -24.56 -18.44 -8.57
CA ASP A 722 -26.03 -18.28 -8.60
C ASP A 722 -26.50 -17.03 -9.36
N THR A 723 -25.68 -15.97 -9.36
CA THR A 723 -25.95 -14.70 -10.04
C THR A 723 -24.71 -14.22 -10.77
N SER A 724 -24.90 -13.42 -11.83
CA SER A 724 -23.77 -12.77 -12.50
C SER A 724 -23.10 -11.71 -11.62
N PHE A 725 -21.81 -11.48 -11.84
CA PHE A 725 -20.98 -10.47 -11.15
C PHE A 725 -20.19 -9.61 -12.17
N SER A 726 -19.38 -8.65 -11.70
CA SER A 726 -18.48 -7.84 -12.54
C SER A 726 -17.03 -7.99 -12.07
N SER A 727 -16.04 -7.70 -12.92
CA SER A 727 -14.62 -7.72 -12.53
C SER A 727 -14.12 -6.39 -11.98
N THR A 728 -14.91 -5.31 -12.09
CA THR A 728 -14.58 -3.96 -11.59
C THR A 728 -14.25 -3.90 -10.09
N ASN A 729 -14.75 -4.84 -9.28
CA ASN A 729 -14.54 -4.90 -7.83
C ASN A 729 -13.64 -6.09 -7.40
N GLY A 730 -13.03 -6.78 -8.36
CA GLY A 730 -12.39 -8.08 -8.13
C GLY A 730 -13.38 -9.19 -7.77
N PHE A 731 -12.93 -10.44 -7.86
CA PHE A 731 -13.74 -11.61 -7.53
C PHE A 731 -12.85 -12.80 -7.11
N SER A 732 -13.40 -13.71 -6.32
CA SER A 732 -12.77 -14.99 -5.99
C SER A 732 -13.86 -16.03 -5.73
N PHE A 733 -13.82 -17.13 -6.46
CA PHE A 733 -14.76 -18.24 -6.32
C PHE A 733 -14.02 -19.56 -6.30
N SER A 734 -14.38 -20.43 -5.36
CA SER A 734 -13.99 -21.83 -5.33
C SER A 734 -15.23 -22.71 -5.33
N PHE A 735 -15.22 -23.74 -6.15
CA PHE A 735 -16.36 -24.64 -6.37
C PHE A 735 -16.15 -25.99 -5.68
N ALA A 736 -17.18 -26.83 -5.63
CA ALA A 736 -17.20 -28.04 -4.80
C ALA A 736 -16.19 -29.13 -5.22
N GLY A 737 -15.83 -29.18 -6.50
CA GLY A 737 -14.79 -30.00 -7.11
C GLY A 737 -13.38 -29.41 -6.98
N GLY A 738 -13.23 -28.29 -6.29
CA GLY A 738 -11.95 -27.62 -6.05
C GLY A 738 -11.53 -26.65 -7.17
N GLY A 739 -12.28 -26.56 -8.27
CA GLY A 739 -12.05 -25.57 -9.30
C GLY A 739 -12.12 -24.15 -8.72
N THR A 740 -11.23 -23.27 -9.15
CA THR A 740 -11.12 -21.91 -8.60
C THR A 740 -10.93 -20.89 -9.71
N VAL A 741 -11.60 -19.73 -9.60
CA VAL A 741 -11.31 -18.54 -10.41
C VAL A 741 -11.12 -17.34 -9.50
N GLN A 742 -10.11 -16.52 -9.78
CA GLN A 742 -9.79 -15.36 -8.96
C GLN A 742 -9.23 -14.22 -9.79
N HIS A 743 -9.72 -13.01 -9.53
CA HIS A 743 -9.14 -11.78 -10.04
C HIS A 743 -7.84 -11.46 -9.30
N TRP A 744 -6.77 -11.19 -10.05
CA TRP A 744 -5.44 -10.99 -9.49
C TRP A 744 -4.74 -9.79 -10.15
N GLY A 745 -5.24 -8.57 -9.92
CA GLY A 745 -4.62 -7.36 -10.47
C GLY A 745 -4.66 -7.32 -12.00
N ASP A 746 -3.52 -7.55 -12.65
CA ASP A 746 -3.35 -7.57 -14.12
C ASP A 746 -3.66 -8.93 -14.78
N ARG A 747 -4.18 -9.89 -14.03
CA ARG A 747 -4.42 -11.27 -14.51
C ARG A 747 -5.61 -11.95 -13.84
N MET A 748 -6.10 -13.04 -14.42
CA MET A 748 -7.08 -13.94 -13.80
C MET A 748 -6.45 -15.30 -13.53
N LEU A 749 -6.43 -15.71 -12.26
CA LEU A 749 -6.05 -17.06 -11.88
C LEU A 749 -7.23 -18.01 -12.09
N ALA A 750 -6.96 -19.17 -12.66
CA ALA A 750 -7.90 -20.27 -12.78
C ALA A 750 -7.20 -21.59 -12.43
N HIS A 751 -7.87 -22.44 -11.66
CA HIS A 751 -7.43 -23.81 -11.38
C HIS A 751 -8.53 -24.79 -11.82
N PRO A 752 -8.21 -25.86 -12.57
CA PRO A 752 -9.18 -26.91 -12.90
C PRO A 752 -9.68 -27.64 -11.64
N PRO A 753 -10.81 -28.35 -11.67
CA PRO A 753 -11.22 -29.18 -10.55
C PRO A 753 -10.16 -30.25 -10.24
N TYR A 754 -10.00 -30.60 -8.96
CA TYR A 754 -9.06 -31.65 -8.51
C TYR A 754 -9.68 -32.62 -7.48
N ILE A 755 -10.93 -32.38 -7.08
CA ILE A 755 -11.71 -33.20 -6.14
C ILE A 755 -12.83 -33.90 -6.90
N GLY A 756 -13.05 -35.19 -6.64
CA GLY A 756 -14.11 -35.97 -7.30
C GLY A 756 -13.71 -36.50 -8.68
N GLN A 757 -14.66 -36.60 -9.62
CA GLN A 757 -14.39 -37.02 -11.01
C GLN A 757 -13.86 -35.85 -11.81
N TRP A 758 -12.62 -35.46 -11.55
CA TRP A 758 -12.00 -34.29 -12.18
C TRP A 758 -11.43 -34.56 -13.58
N GLN A 759 -11.24 -35.83 -13.96
CA GLN A 759 -10.73 -36.17 -15.29
C GLN A 759 -11.69 -35.61 -16.36
N ASP A 760 -11.17 -34.90 -17.35
CA ASP A 760 -11.96 -34.16 -18.36
C ASP A 760 -12.80 -32.99 -17.81
N GLY A 761 -12.71 -32.71 -16.50
CA GLY A 761 -13.32 -31.55 -15.86
C GLY A 761 -12.54 -30.26 -16.12
N HIS A 762 -13.20 -29.12 -16.04
CA HIS A 762 -12.59 -27.81 -16.30
C HIS A 762 -13.30 -26.71 -15.53
N THR A 763 -12.56 -25.64 -15.24
CA THR A 763 -13.12 -24.41 -14.67
C THR A 763 -13.32 -23.38 -15.77
N TRP A 764 -14.35 -22.56 -15.68
CA TRP A 764 -14.70 -21.60 -16.73
C TRP A 764 -15.20 -20.25 -16.22
N LEU A 765 -14.99 -19.21 -17.05
CA LEU A 765 -15.53 -17.86 -16.95
C LEU A 765 -16.26 -17.50 -18.23
N GLU A 766 -17.41 -16.84 -18.15
CA GLU A 766 -18.18 -16.34 -19.29
C GLU A 766 -18.42 -14.83 -19.19
N PHE A 767 -18.12 -14.11 -20.26
CA PHE A 767 -18.30 -12.66 -20.41
C PHE A 767 -19.28 -12.39 -21.54
N ASP A 768 -20.31 -11.58 -21.30
CA ASP A 768 -21.25 -11.18 -22.38
C ASP A 768 -20.88 -9.83 -22.98
N VAL A 769 -20.01 -9.84 -23.97
CA VAL A 769 -19.39 -8.66 -24.57
C VAL A 769 -20.23 -8.13 -25.74
N ASP A 770 -20.56 -6.84 -25.75
CA ASP A 770 -21.20 -6.20 -26.90
C ASP A 770 -20.15 -5.80 -27.95
N ILE A 771 -20.22 -6.40 -29.14
CA ILE A 771 -19.31 -6.07 -30.26
C ILE A 771 -20.00 -5.04 -31.18
N PRO A 772 -19.40 -3.86 -31.40
CA PRO A 772 -19.93 -2.87 -32.34
C PRO A 772 -20.06 -3.40 -33.78
N ALA A 773 -20.98 -2.83 -34.57
CA ALA A 773 -21.24 -3.29 -35.95
C ALA A 773 -20.11 -2.92 -36.94
N ASP A 774 -19.40 -1.83 -36.68
CA ASP A 774 -18.43 -1.24 -37.60
C ASP A 774 -16.97 -1.46 -37.15
N VAL A 775 -16.69 -2.59 -36.49
CA VAL A 775 -15.33 -2.98 -36.06
C VAL A 775 -15.00 -4.41 -36.48
N ALA A 776 -13.75 -4.68 -36.81
CA ALA A 776 -13.15 -6.00 -36.66
C ALA A 776 -12.85 -6.20 -35.17
N ALA A 777 -13.09 -7.40 -34.64
CA ALA A 777 -12.90 -7.67 -33.23
C ALA A 777 -12.11 -8.95 -33.05
N SER A 778 -11.17 -8.99 -32.10
CA SER A 778 -10.49 -10.21 -31.71
C SER A 778 -10.30 -10.30 -30.21
N PHE A 779 -10.52 -11.47 -29.63
CA PHE A 779 -10.14 -11.75 -28.26
C PHE A 779 -8.65 -12.08 -28.21
N GLN A 780 -7.90 -11.36 -27.37
CA GLN A 780 -6.46 -11.54 -27.19
C GLN A 780 -6.13 -11.78 -25.71
N VAL A 781 -5.21 -12.71 -25.45
CA VAL A 781 -4.79 -13.06 -24.10
C VAL A 781 -3.42 -13.74 -24.09
N GLY A 782 -2.68 -13.61 -22.99
CA GLY A 782 -1.54 -14.46 -22.68
C GLY A 782 -1.93 -15.62 -21.77
N VAL A 783 -1.45 -16.84 -22.01
CA VAL A 783 -1.72 -18.00 -21.15
C VAL A 783 -0.44 -18.61 -20.58
N GLN A 784 -0.42 -18.85 -19.27
CA GLN A 784 0.74 -19.38 -18.55
C GLN A 784 0.33 -20.10 -17.26
N LEU A 785 1.29 -20.80 -16.65
CA LEU A 785 1.21 -21.23 -15.25
C LEU A 785 1.51 -20.06 -14.30
N GLY A 786 1.00 -20.18 -13.08
CA GLY A 786 1.03 -19.10 -12.08
C GLY A 786 2.41 -18.72 -11.57
N SER A 787 3.39 -19.62 -11.65
CA SER A 787 4.77 -19.37 -11.23
C SER A 787 5.73 -20.42 -11.78
N GLU A 788 7.03 -20.15 -11.68
CA GLU A 788 8.09 -21.15 -11.93
C GLU A 788 7.96 -22.38 -11.01
N GLN A 789 7.42 -22.22 -9.80
CA GLN A 789 7.16 -23.36 -8.92
C GLN A 789 6.03 -24.26 -9.45
N ASN A 790 4.99 -23.67 -10.05
CA ASN A 790 3.93 -24.44 -10.70
C ASN A 790 4.49 -25.25 -11.88
N VAL A 791 5.38 -24.65 -12.69
CA VAL A 791 6.02 -25.31 -13.84
C VAL A 791 6.79 -26.57 -13.44
N LEU A 792 7.45 -26.58 -12.27
CA LEU A 792 8.23 -27.73 -11.80
C LEU A 792 7.39 -28.98 -11.54
N HIS A 793 6.12 -28.82 -11.19
CA HIS A 793 5.27 -29.90 -10.70
C HIS A 793 4.03 -30.17 -11.55
N SER A 794 3.59 -29.18 -12.34
CA SER A 794 2.51 -29.34 -13.31
C SER A 794 3.01 -30.05 -14.58
N ASP A 795 2.17 -30.91 -15.14
CA ASP A 795 2.37 -31.46 -16.48
C ASP A 795 1.81 -30.56 -17.60
N GLY A 796 1.22 -29.43 -17.23
CA GLY A 796 0.75 -28.35 -18.08
C GLY A 796 -0.78 -28.26 -18.12
N VAL A 797 -1.27 -27.08 -18.46
CA VAL A 797 -2.70 -26.75 -18.49
C VAL A 797 -3.11 -26.42 -19.92
N THR A 798 -4.33 -26.85 -20.30
CA THR A 798 -4.92 -26.50 -21.59
C THR A 798 -5.93 -25.37 -21.40
N PHE A 799 -5.74 -24.28 -22.13
CA PHE A 799 -6.60 -23.11 -22.14
C PHE A 799 -7.46 -23.14 -23.39
N LYS A 800 -8.78 -22.94 -23.26
CA LYS A 800 -9.67 -22.78 -24.41
C LYS A 800 -10.43 -21.47 -24.32
N ALA A 801 -10.35 -20.66 -25.36
CA ALA A 801 -11.25 -19.53 -25.54
C ALA A 801 -12.34 -19.94 -26.52
N LEU A 802 -13.60 -19.77 -26.14
CA LEU A 802 -14.74 -20.00 -27.02
C LEU A 802 -15.56 -18.72 -27.16
N ALA A 803 -16.21 -18.52 -28.30
CA ALA A 803 -17.09 -17.39 -28.51
C ALA A 803 -18.33 -17.77 -29.34
N TRP A 804 -19.49 -17.27 -28.94
CA TRP A 804 -20.74 -17.42 -29.70
C TRP A 804 -21.68 -16.24 -29.47
N GLU A 805 -22.54 -15.95 -30.44
CA GLU A 805 -23.63 -14.97 -30.27
C GLU A 805 -24.56 -15.41 -29.13
N LYS A 806 -24.72 -14.55 -28.12
CA LYS A 806 -25.39 -14.86 -26.85
C LYS A 806 -26.81 -15.40 -27.02
N GLU A 807 -27.57 -14.80 -27.93
CA GLU A 807 -28.98 -15.15 -28.18
C GLU A 807 -29.15 -16.33 -29.15
N ALA A 808 -28.05 -16.85 -29.73
CA ALA A 808 -28.11 -17.96 -30.68
C ALA A 808 -28.38 -19.30 -29.96
N ALA A 809 -29.32 -20.08 -30.50
CA ALA A 809 -29.74 -21.33 -29.89
C ALA A 809 -28.60 -22.38 -29.86
N PRO A 810 -28.38 -23.11 -28.74
CA PRO A 810 -27.25 -24.03 -28.57
C PRO A 810 -27.04 -25.08 -29.67
N GLY A 811 -28.11 -25.58 -30.28
CA GLY A 811 -28.02 -26.62 -31.31
C GLY A 811 -27.68 -26.13 -32.72
N THR A 812 -27.66 -24.81 -32.94
CA THR A 812 -27.44 -24.20 -34.27
C THR A 812 -26.46 -23.03 -34.26
N ARG A 813 -25.97 -22.61 -33.08
CA ARG A 813 -25.03 -21.50 -32.96
C ARG A 813 -23.67 -21.87 -33.55
N VAL A 814 -23.05 -20.88 -34.20
CA VAL A 814 -21.64 -20.93 -34.54
C VAL A 814 -20.84 -20.70 -33.27
N VAL A 815 -19.93 -21.61 -32.95
CA VAL A 815 -18.98 -21.47 -31.84
C VAL A 815 -17.60 -21.35 -32.45
N LEU A 816 -16.96 -20.20 -32.26
CA LEU A 816 -15.55 -20.02 -32.54
C LEU A 816 -14.76 -20.51 -31.33
N SER A 817 -13.59 -21.09 -31.57
CA SER A 817 -12.75 -21.59 -30.48
C SER A 817 -11.28 -21.53 -30.86
N GLU A 818 -10.45 -21.14 -29.91
CA GLU A 818 -9.00 -21.29 -29.96
C GLU A 818 -8.53 -22.04 -28.71
N GLU A 819 -7.48 -22.83 -28.84
CA GLU A 819 -6.92 -23.63 -27.76
C GLU A 819 -5.41 -23.44 -27.70
N GLN A 820 -4.89 -23.26 -26.49
CA GLN A 820 -3.46 -23.17 -26.26
C GLN A 820 -3.05 -23.97 -25.03
N PHE A 821 -2.06 -24.81 -25.20
CA PHE A 821 -1.44 -25.55 -24.09
C PHE A 821 -0.26 -24.77 -23.54
N SER A 822 -0.16 -24.64 -22.21
CA SER A 822 0.98 -24.00 -21.56
C SER A 822 1.55 -24.84 -20.42
N ARG A 823 2.88 -24.89 -20.39
CA ARG A 823 3.69 -25.47 -19.30
C ARG A 823 4.86 -24.54 -18.95
N SER A 824 4.62 -23.24 -19.07
CA SER A 824 5.62 -22.19 -18.87
C SER A 824 5.08 -21.14 -17.91
N ALA A 825 5.96 -20.48 -17.16
CA ALA A 825 5.64 -19.29 -16.38
C ALA A 825 5.71 -18.00 -17.23
N THR A 826 6.11 -18.12 -18.50
CA THR A 826 6.05 -17.05 -19.50
C THR A 826 4.79 -17.18 -20.34
N ALA A 827 4.05 -16.09 -20.49
CA ALA A 827 2.82 -16.01 -21.27
C ALA A 827 3.04 -16.42 -22.73
N ALA A 828 2.28 -17.40 -23.20
CA ALA A 828 2.14 -17.69 -24.62
C ALA A 828 0.91 -16.94 -25.16
N PRO A 829 1.01 -16.21 -26.28
CA PRO A 829 -0.13 -15.49 -26.84
C PRO A 829 -1.18 -16.46 -27.39
N MET A 830 -2.46 -16.11 -27.22
CA MET A 830 -3.61 -16.77 -27.82
C MET A 830 -4.57 -15.69 -28.33
N GLU A 831 -5.08 -15.87 -29.55
CA GLU A 831 -5.98 -14.92 -30.20
C GLU A 831 -7.15 -15.66 -30.87
N LEU A 832 -8.36 -15.12 -30.74
CA LEU A 832 -9.58 -15.63 -31.35
C LEU A 832 -10.29 -14.49 -32.11
N ASP A 833 -10.36 -14.59 -33.43
CA ASP A 833 -11.07 -13.61 -34.27
C ASP A 833 -12.58 -13.67 -33.99
N LEU A 834 -13.15 -12.54 -33.56
CA LEU A 834 -14.57 -12.35 -33.27
C LEU A 834 -15.29 -11.50 -34.31
N SER A 835 -14.62 -11.09 -35.39
CA SER A 835 -15.14 -10.13 -36.38
C SER A 835 -16.45 -10.58 -37.03
N SER A 836 -16.67 -11.90 -37.15
CA SER A 836 -17.93 -12.46 -37.66
C SER A 836 -19.16 -12.17 -36.79
N PHE A 837 -18.95 -11.74 -35.54
CA PHE A 837 -20.00 -11.37 -34.59
C PHE A 837 -20.22 -9.85 -34.45
N ALA A 838 -19.60 -9.04 -35.33
CA ALA A 838 -19.79 -7.59 -35.32
C ALA A 838 -21.29 -7.20 -35.29
N GLY A 839 -21.64 -6.30 -34.38
CA GLY A 839 -23.00 -5.78 -34.18
C GLY A 839 -23.89 -6.64 -33.29
N THR A 840 -23.33 -7.64 -32.59
CA THR A 840 -24.07 -8.55 -31.71
C THR A 840 -23.44 -8.64 -30.32
N THR A 841 -24.21 -9.12 -29.33
CA THR A 841 -23.68 -9.50 -28.02
C THR A 841 -23.12 -10.92 -28.11
N VAL A 842 -21.86 -11.09 -27.73
CA VAL A 842 -21.11 -12.35 -27.79
C VAL A 842 -20.81 -12.84 -26.40
N THR A 843 -21.06 -14.10 -26.11
CA THR A 843 -20.50 -14.75 -24.92
C THR A 843 -19.09 -15.22 -25.25
N VAL A 844 -18.08 -14.66 -24.59
CA VAL A 844 -16.68 -15.13 -24.60
C VAL A 844 -16.48 -16.01 -23.37
N ARG A 845 -16.14 -17.28 -23.58
CA ARG A 845 -15.92 -18.26 -22.52
C ARG A 845 -14.45 -18.65 -22.45
N LEU A 846 -13.87 -18.55 -21.26
CA LEU A 846 -12.51 -18.97 -20.96
C LEU A 846 -12.59 -20.27 -20.17
N GLU A 847 -11.96 -21.34 -20.65
CA GLU A 847 -11.92 -22.64 -19.97
C GLU A 847 -10.49 -23.06 -19.65
N THR A 848 -10.28 -23.51 -18.42
CA THR A 848 -9.00 -24.02 -17.92
C THR A 848 -9.15 -25.50 -17.62
N HIS A 849 -8.51 -26.31 -18.45
CA HIS A 849 -8.56 -27.77 -18.43
C HIS A 849 -7.24 -28.34 -17.85
N PRO A 850 -7.30 -29.38 -17.02
CA PRO A 850 -6.11 -29.99 -16.45
C PRO A 850 -5.26 -30.70 -17.52
N GLY A 851 -4.02 -31.00 -17.15
CA GLY A 851 -3.15 -31.88 -17.91
C GLY A 851 -3.59 -33.35 -17.81
N ALA A 852 -2.63 -34.27 -17.96
CA ALA A 852 -2.86 -35.66 -17.57
C ALA A 852 -2.96 -35.81 -16.04
N THR A 853 -2.45 -34.83 -15.28
CA THR A 853 -2.64 -34.66 -13.84
C THR A 853 -3.30 -33.32 -13.52
N VAL A 854 -3.63 -33.09 -12.25
CA VAL A 854 -4.16 -31.82 -11.72
C VAL A 854 -3.20 -31.21 -10.69
N ASP A 855 -1.97 -31.73 -10.61
CA ASP A 855 -1.01 -31.37 -9.57
C ASP A 855 -0.39 -30.00 -9.89
N ASN A 856 -0.67 -28.99 -9.04
CA ASN A 856 -0.15 -27.62 -9.18
C ASN A 856 -0.53 -26.89 -10.48
N ASP A 857 -1.69 -27.22 -11.05
CA ASP A 857 -2.28 -26.59 -12.26
C ASP A 857 -2.88 -25.20 -12.00
N SER A 858 -2.23 -24.40 -11.15
CA SER A 858 -2.59 -22.99 -11.01
C SER A 858 -2.21 -22.27 -12.30
N ALA A 859 -3.21 -21.93 -13.08
CA ALA A 859 -3.10 -21.33 -14.40
C ALA A 859 -3.54 -19.88 -14.38
N VAL A 860 -3.07 -19.12 -15.36
CA VAL A 860 -3.28 -17.67 -15.42
C VAL A 860 -3.62 -17.25 -16.85
N TRP A 861 -4.70 -16.48 -16.96
CA TRP A 861 -5.06 -15.67 -18.12
C TRP A 861 -4.52 -14.25 -17.91
N VAL A 862 -3.51 -13.87 -18.69
CA VAL A 862 -2.79 -12.60 -18.59
C VAL A 862 -3.38 -11.59 -19.57
N GLU A 863 -3.83 -10.44 -19.06
CA GLU A 863 -4.44 -9.35 -19.84
C GLU A 863 -5.55 -9.78 -20.83
N PRO A 864 -6.55 -10.60 -20.41
CA PRO A 864 -7.64 -10.98 -21.31
C PRO A 864 -8.45 -9.76 -21.75
N ARG A 865 -8.54 -9.54 -23.06
CA ARG A 865 -9.24 -8.39 -23.66
C ARG A 865 -9.87 -8.74 -25.01
N VAL A 866 -10.89 -7.99 -25.41
CA VAL A 866 -11.41 -8.00 -26.79
C VAL A 866 -10.94 -6.73 -27.48
N VAL A 867 -10.00 -6.83 -28.41
CA VAL A 867 -9.52 -5.73 -29.24
C VAL A 867 -10.56 -5.41 -30.32
N LEU A 868 -10.80 -4.12 -30.57
CA LEU A 868 -11.77 -3.59 -31.54
C LEU A 868 -11.06 -2.64 -32.50
N GLU A 869 -11.06 -2.97 -33.79
CA GLU A 869 -10.46 -2.19 -34.87
C GLU A 869 -11.54 -1.64 -35.81
N PRO A 870 -11.67 -0.31 -36.02
CA PRO A 870 -12.71 0.26 -36.89
C PRO A 870 -12.62 -0.21 -38.37
N ASN A 871 -13.75 -0.57 -38.97
CA ASN A 871 -13.87 -1.04 -40.36
C ASN A 871 -13.91 0.10 -41.42
N GLY A 872 -13.48 1.34 -41.11
CA GLY A 872 -13.59 2.49 -42.02
C GLY A 872 -12.59 3.63 -41.79
N GLU A 873 -12.16 4.27 -42.89
CA GLU A 873 -11.04 5.24 -42.95
C GLU A 873 -11.30 6.64 -42.34
N GLN A 874 -12.53 6.98 -41.94
CA GLN A 874 -12.82 8.33 -41.44
C GLN A 874 -12.82 8.40 -39.92
N ALA A 875 -11.75 8.99 -39.37
CA ALA A 875 -11.62 9.23 -37.95
C ALA A 875 -12.67 10.24 -37.44
N ARG A 876 -13.17 10.01 -36.22
CA ARG A 876 -14.16 10.90 -35.58
C ARG A 876 -13.51 12.27 -35.33
N MET A 877 -13.96 13.30 -36.03
CA MET A 877 -13.48 14.66 -35.81
C MET A 877 -14.11 15.26 -34.55
N VAL A 878 -13.30 15.89 -33.71
CA VAL A 878 -13.71 16.58 -32.48
C VAL A 878 -13.17 18.01 -32.47
N GLU A 879 -13.82 18.86 -31.67
CA GLU A 879 -13.38 20.23 -31.43
C GLU A 879 -12.96 20.40 -29.97
N LEU A 880 -11.85 21.09 -29.75
CA LEU A 880 -11.44 21.57 -28.42
C LEU A 880 -11.06 23.04 -28.49
N LYS A 881 -11.24 23.77 -27.39
CA LYS A 881 -10.91 25.20 -27.32
C LYS A 881 -9.91 25.50 -26.22
N PHE A 882 -8.91 26.29 -26.56
CA PHE A 882 -7.82 26.63 -25.64
C PHE A 882 -7.49 28.12 -25.65
N VAL A 883 -6.87 28.57 -24.56
CA VAL A 883 -6.18 29.86 -24.46
C VAL A 883 -4.70 29.60 -24.62
N SER A 884 -4.00 30.44 -25.37
CA SER A 884 -2.54 30.49 -25.40
C SER A 884 -2.06 31.93 -25.22
N PRO A 885 -1.14 32.18 -24.27
CA PRO A 885 -0.51 33.50 -24.13
C PRO A 885 0.49 33.79 -25.26
N GLN A 886 0.99 32.74 -25.93
CA GLN A 886 1.83 32.84 -27.12
C GLN A 886 0.97 32.77 -28.38
N ALA A 887 1.38 33.49 -29.44
CA ALA A 887 0.74 33.35 -30.73
C ALA A 887 1.01 31.96 -31.31
N VAL A 888 -0.03 31.27 -31.76
CA VAL A 888 0.10 29.98 -32.44
C VAL A 888 0.11 30.26 -33.94
N ALA A 889 1.24 29.98 -34.60
CA ALA A 889 1.43 30.28 -36.00
C ALA A 889 0.95 29.14 -36.90
N GLU A 890 1.23 27.89 -36.52
CA GLU A 890 0.95 26.70 -37.33
C GLU A 890 0.50 25.54 -36.43
N ILE A 891 -0.26 24.62 -37.01
CA ILE A 891 -0.66 23.34 -36.40
C ILE A 891 -0.12 22.20 -37.28
N LYS A 892 0.45 21.18 -36.64
CA LYS A 892 0.83 19.91 -37.28
C LYS A 892 0.15 18.79 -36.52
N SER A 893 -0.11 17.66 -37.18
CA SER A 893 -0.61 16.48 -36.49
C SER A 893 -0.17 15.20 -37.18
N VAL A 894 -0.22 14.09 -36.45
CA VAL A 894 0.15 12.77 -36.95
C VAL A 894 -0.72 12.38 -38.13
N SER A 895 -2.03 12.61 -38.02
CA SER A 895 -2.98 12.32 -39.11
C SER A 895 -2.88 13.27 -40.30
N GLY A 896 -2.31 14.47 -40.10
CA GLY A 896 -2.34 15.56 -41.08
C GLY A 896 -3.73 16.21 -41.28
N GLN A 897 -4.73 15.82 -40.48
CA GLN A 897 -6.12 16.28 -40.60
C GLN A 897 -6.50 17.37 -39.59
N ALA A 898 -5.59 17.77 -38.70
CA ALA A 898 -5.86 18.81 -37.72
C ALA A 898 -5.93 20.21 -38.35
N GLY A 899 -6.92 20.98 -37.95
CA GLY A 899 -7.12 22.38 -38.31
C GLY A 899 -7.12 23.29 -37.08
N LEU A 900 -6.67 24.52 -37.25
CA LEU A 900 -6.62 25.55 -36.21
C LEU A 900 -7.41 26.79 -36.66
N SER A 901 -8.24 27.35 -35.77
CA SER A 901 -8.93 28.62 -35.97
C SER A 901 -8.66 29.59 -34.82
N ASP A 902 -8.23 30.82 -35.13
CA ASP A 902 -8.06 31.91 -34.16
C ASP A 902 -9.40 32.62 -33.89
N LEU A 903 -9.81 32.65 -32.63
CA LEU A 903 -11.04 33.31 -32.15
C LEU A 903 -10.80 34.74 -31.64
N GLY A 904 -9.55 35.20 -31.63
CA GLY A 904 -9.10 36.47 -31.06
C GLY A 904 -8.92 36.41 -29.54
N ASN A 905 -8.21 37.41 -28.99
CA ASN A 905 -7.89 37.52 -27.57
C ASN A 905 -7.15 36.28 -27.00
N GLY A 906 -6.26 35.67 -27.80
CA GLY A 906 -5.49 34.50 -27.39
C GLY A 906 -6.30 33.21 -27.28
N LYS A 907 -7.51 33.16 -27.85
CA LYS A 907 -8.37 31.97 -27.87
C LYS A 907 -8.35 31.31 -29.23
N PHE A 908 -8.30 29.98 -29.23
CA PHE A 908 -8.21 29.17 -30.44
C PHE A 908 -9.15 27.96 -30.37
N VAL A 909 -9.49 27.40 -31.53
CA VAL A 909 -10.19 26.12 -31.69
C VAL A 909 -9.32 25.18 -32.51
N ILE A 910 -9.18 23.94 -32.05
CA ILE A 910 -8.61 22.84 -32.84
C ILE A 910 -9.77 21.96 -33.31
N THR A 911 -9.77 21.60 -34.59
CA THR A 911 -10.59 20.52 -35.12
C THR A 911 -9.66 19.41 -35.57
N ALA A 912 -9.71 18.23 -34.95
CA ALA A 912 -8.80 17.12 -35.24
C ALA A 912 -9.50 15.77 -35.00
N PRO A 913 -8.96 14.65 -35.54
CA PRO A 913 -9.40 13.32 -35.14
C PRO A 913 -9.31 13.12 -33.62
N ALA A 914 -10.28 12.43 -33.02
CA ALA A 914 -10.36 12.16 -31.58
C ALA A 914 -9.21 11.30 -31.03
N SER A 915 -8.42 10.69 -31.90
CA SER A 915 -7.23 9.89 -31.57
C SER A 915 -5.90 10.51 -32.04
N ASP A 916 -5.91 11.78 -32.48
CA ASP A 916 -4.73 12.42 -33.08
C ASP A 916 -3.71 12.90 -32.02
N THR A 917 -2.46 13.05 -32.46
CA THR A 917 -1.45 13.84 -31.76
C THR A 917 -1.23 15.13 -32.53
N VAL A 918 -1.45 16.25 -31.85
CA VAL A 918 -1.41 17.60 -32.42
C VAL A 918 -0.24 18.38 -31.83
N TYR A 919 0.49 19.09 -32.69
CA TYR A 919 1.58 19.99 -32.35
C TYR A 919 1.17 21.43 -32.69
N LEU A 920 1.13 22.30 -31.68
CA LEU A 920 0.87 23.74 -31.81
C LEU A 920 2.21 24.48 -31.86
N ILE A 921 2.62 24.99 -33.02
CA ILE A 921 3.91 25.67 -33.17
C ILE A 921 3.73 27.17 -32.89
N TYR A 922 4.52 27.70 -31.95
CA TYR A 922 4.48 29.10 -31.54
C TYR A 922 5.34 29.98 -32.44
N ASP A 923 4.81 31.16 -32.77
CA ASP A 923 5.46 32.16 -33.64
C ASP A 923 5.98 31.60 -34.99
N ALA A 924 6.42 32.48 -35.88
CA ALA A 924 7.02 32.05 -37.14
C ALA A 924 8.47 31.60 -36.89
N LEU A 925 8.71 30.27 -36.83
CA LEU A 925 10.06 29.72 -36.70
C LEU A 925 10.96 30.16 -37.86
N THR A 926 12.18 30.60 -37.54
CA THR A 926 13.19 30.93 -38.55
C THR A 926 13.70 29.68 -39.26
N PRO A 927 13.88 29.71 -40.59
CA PRO A 927 14.49 28.60 -41.33
C PRO A 927 15.86 28.22 -40.76
N ALA A 928 16.09 26.93 -40.54
CA ALA A 928 17.35 26.39 -40.05
C ALA A 928 18.49 26.67 -41.06
N THR A 929 19.69 26.98 -40.56
CA THR A 929 20.89 27.08 -41.41
C THR A 929 21.55 25.72 -41.48
N LEU A 930 21.70 25.15 -42.69
CA LEU A 930 22.33 23.84 -42.88
C LEU A 930 23.85 23.98 -43.14
N PRO A 931 24.70 23.09 -42.58
CA PRO A 931 24.34 22.03 -41.65
C PRO A 931 24.04 22.57 -40.24
N LEU A 932 23.07 21.94 -39.54
CA LEU A 932 22.72 22.24 -38.16
C LEU A 932 22.99 21.00 -37.30
N SER A 933 23.91 21.11 -36.34
CA SER A 933 24.14 20.06 -35.35
C SER A 933 23.07 20.10 -34.26
N LEU A 934 22.41 18.97 -34.03
CA LEU A 934 21.28 18.89 -33.10
C LEU A 934 21.75 18.79 -31.63
N ASP A 935 22.92 18.22 -31.38
CA ASP A 935 23.54 18.15 -30.04
C ASP A 935 23.83 19.52 -29.40
N SER A 936 23.81 20.58 -30.20
CA SER A 936 24.05 21.97 -29.77
C SER A 936 22.92 22.94 -30.13
N ALA A 937 21.91 22.47 -30.88
CA ALA A 937 20.71 23.24 -31.17
C ALA A 937 19.81 23.29 -29.92
N PRO A 938 19.00 24.35 -29.72
CA PRO A 938 17.99 24.34 -28.67
C PRO A 938 16.96 23.23 -28.91
N PHE A 939 16.73 22.41 -27.89
CA PHE A 939 15.71 21.37 -27.86
C PHE A 939 14.99 21.36 -26.52
N ASP A 940 13.81 20.75 -26.52
CA ASP A 940 13.12 20.36 -25.30
C ASP A 940 13.26 18.84 -25.11
N THR A 941 13.22 18.37 -23.87
CA THR A 941 13.33 16.95 -23.56
C THR A 941 12.33 16.53 -22.49
N SER A 942 11.84 15.30 -22.60
CA SER A 942 10.90 14.70 -21.66
C SER A 942 11.17 13.22 -21.47
N LEU A 943 10.71 12.70 -20.34
CA LEU A 943 10.69 11.27 -20.03
C LEU A 943 9.26 10.77 -20.10
N TRP A 944 9.04 9.60 -20.66
CA TRP A 944 7.75 8.95 -20.72
C TRP A 944 7.84 7.63 -19.98
N PHE A 945 6.81 7.33 -19.18
CA PHE A 945 6.75 6.10 -18.41
C PHE A 945 5.64 5.19 -18.96
N ASP A 946 5.74 3.89 -18.71
CA ASP A 946 4.76 2.87 -19.13
C ASP A 946 3.31 3.20 -18.71
N ASN A 947 3.13 3.88 -17.58
CA ASN A 947 1.85 4.36 -17.09
C ASN A 947 1.25 5.54 -17.89
N GLY A 948 1.91 5.97 -18.97
CA GLY A 948 1.49 7.06 -19.85
C GLY A 948 1.78 8.45 -19.30
N MET A 949 2.47 8.56 -18.16
CA MET A 949 2.87 9.85 -17.59
C MET A 949 4.13 10.39 -18.27
N GLU A 950 4.21 11.71 -18.32
CA GLU A 950 5.38 12.44 -18.79
C GLU A 950 6.10 13.09 -17.60
N GLY A 951 7.41 12.90 -17.50
CA GLY A 951 8.28 13.51 -16.49
C GLY A 951 9.33 14.44 -17.08
N LEU A 952 9.97 15.22 -16.21
CA LEU A 952 11.09 16.09 -16.58
C LEU A 952 12.37 15.28 -16.77
N ALA A 953 13.18 15.70 -17.74
CA ALA A 953 14.55 15.21 -17.89
C ALA A 953 15.40 15.48 -16.64
N GLN A 954 16.14 14.48 -16.18
CA GLN A 954 17.11 14.56 -15.09
C GLN A 954 18.26 13.61 -15.38
N ALA A 955 19.52 14.07 -15.27
CA ALA A 955 20.67 13.23 -15.59
C ALA A 955 20.66 11.91 -14.80
N PRO A 956 20.89 10.74 -15.45
CA PRO A 956 21.29 10.55 -16.85
C PRO A 956 20.15 10.49 -17.90
N PHE A 957 18.89 10.65 -17.51
CA PHE A 957 17.70 10.56 -18.37
C PHE A 957 17.33 11.91 -19.00
N GLY A 958 17.25 12.01 -20.33
CA GLY A 958 16.77 13.24 -21.00
C GLY A 958 17.72 13.93 -21.98
N GLY A 959 18.62 13.21 -22.65
CA GLY A 959 19.32 13.74 -23.83
C GLY A 959 20.35 14.82 -23.50
N PHE A 960 21.39 14.49 -22.74
CA PHE A 960 22.44 15.44 -22.36
C PHE A 960 23.59 15.45 -23.35
N ALA A 961 24.01 16.63 -23.80
CA ALA A 961 25.17 16.75 -24.70
C ALA A 961 26.45 16.20 -24.05
N GLY A 962 27.18 15.37 -24.78
CA GLY A 962 28.37 14.71 -24.28
C GLY A 962 29.12 13.89 -25.32
N THR A 963 29.98 12.99 -24.85
CA THR A 963 30.72 12.04 -25.69
C THR A 963 30.37 10.62 -25.29
N GLY A 964 29.95 9.80 -26.26
CA GLY A 964 29.68 8.37 -26.08
C GLY A 964 30.72 7.53 -26.81
N SER A 965 31.17 6.43 -26.18
CA SER A 965 31.99 5.39 -26.81
C SER A 965 31.11 4.18 -27.07
N VAL A 966 31.01 3.74 -28.33
CA VAL A 966 30.31 2.51 -28.73
C VAL A 966 31.27 1.68 -29.56
N ASN A 967 31.51 0.44 -29.11
CA ASN A 967 32.51 -0.46 -29.64
C ASN A 967 33.89 0.20 -29.80
N ASN A 968 34.32 0.93 -28.75
CA ASN A 968 35.56 1.72 -28.68
C ASN A 968 35.68 2.87 -29.70
N VAL A 969 34.58 3.28 -30.34
CA VAL A 969 34.55 4.45 -31.24
C VAL A 969 33.80 5.59 -30.57
N ASN A 970 34.52 6.68 -30.31
CA ASN A 970 33.96 7.88 -29.68
C ASN A 970 33.24 8.78 -30.68
N LYS A 971 32.06 9.28 -30.31
CA LYS A 971 31.31 10.33 -31.02
C LYS A 971 30.78 11.38 -30.05
N GLN A 972 30.70 12.64 -30.50
CA GLN A 972 29.94 13.68 -29.79
C GLN A 972 28.45 13.47 -30.05
N GLY A 973 27.58 13.88 -29.12
CA GLY A 973 26.15 13.77 -29.31
C GLY A 973 25.37 13.86 -28.02
N LEU A 974 24.29 13.07 -27.89
CA LEU A 974 23.34 13.14 -26.78
C LEU A 974 23.26 11.82 -26.01
N ASP A 975 23.46 11.90 -24.71
CA ASP A 975 23.22 10.82 -23.75
C ASP A 975 21.72 10.75 -23.42
N ALA A 976 21.03 9.77 -24.00
CA ALA A 976 19.58 9.69 -24.00
C ALA A 976 19.11 8.40 -23.35
N HIS A 977 19.59 8.13 -22.14
CA HIS A 977 19.19 6.94 -21.38
C HIS A 977 17.66 6.90 -21.17
N PRO A 978 16.96 5.79 -21.49
CA PRO A 978 15.53 5.67 -21.22
C PRO A 978 15.25 5.43 -19.72
N PRO A 979 14.11 5.85 -19.16
CA PRO A 979 13.68 5.42 -17.83
C PRO A 979 13.23 3.95 -17.83
N GLN A 980 13.01 3.34 -16.66
CA GLN A 980 12.47 1.98 -16.54
C GLN A 980 11.18 1.84 -17.32
N ARG A 981 11.14 0.90 -18.28
CA ARG A 981 9.94 0.62 -19.10
C ARG A 981 9.35 1.88 -19.72
N GLY A 982 10.22 2.77 -20.20
CA GLY A 982 9.78 4.06 -20.69
C GLY A 982 10.72 4.63 -21.74
N GLN A 983 10.44 5.87 -22.13
CA GLN A 983 11.10 6.51 -23.27
C GLN A 983 11.72 7.85 -22.88
N THR A 984 12.87 8.18 -23.46
CA THR A 984 13.43 9.54 -23.45
C THR A 984 13.15 10.17 -24.81
N HIS A 985 12.55 11.36 -24.80
CA HIS A 985 12.23 12.13 -26.01
C HIS A 985 13.08 13.40 -26.05
N VAL A 986 13.69 13.68 -27.21
CA VAL A 986 14.42 14.92 -27.50
C VAL A 986 13.78 15.59 -28.71
N GLU A 987 13.15 16.73 -28.51
CA GLU A 987 12.26 17.40 -29.46
C GLU A 987 12.85 18.71 -30.01
N TYR A 988 12.83 18.86 -31.33
CA TYR A 988 13.25 20.07 -32.04
C TYR A 988 12.09 20.61 -32.89
N ALA A 989 11.57 21.78 -32.52
CA ALA A 989 10.69 22.56 -33.39
C ALA A 989 11.54 23.45 -34.31
N LEU A 990 11.53 23.15 -35.61
CA LEU A 990 12.40 23.78 -36.61
C LEU A 990 11.61 24.13 -37.86
N ARG A 991 12.01 25.17 -38.59
CA ARG A 991 11.55 25.40 -39.96
C ARG A 991 12.61 24.94 -40.96
N LEU A 992 12.24 24.06 -41.87
CA LEU A 992 13.16 23.59 -42.90
C LEU A 992 13.36 24.67 -43.99
N PRO A 993 14.54 24.76 -44.62
CA PRO A 993 14.79 25.75 -45.67
C PRO A 993 13.85 25.60 -46.86
N VAL A 994 13.44 26.72 -47.44
CA VAL A 994 12.68 26.71 -48.70
C VAL A 994 13.65 26.45 -49.86
N GLY A 995 13.35 25.47 -50.71
CA GLY A 995 14.10 25.21 -51.95
C GLY A 995 15.48 24.57 -51.77
N THR A 996 15.75 23.97 -50.61
CA THR A 996 16.91 23.10 -50.36
C THR A 996 16.40 21.85 -49.64
N ASP A 997 16.59 20.68 -50.25
CA ASP A 997 16.19 19.42 -49.64
C ASP A 997 17.12 19.16 -48.44
N ALA A 998 16.51 18.89 -47.28
CA ALA A 998 17.23 18.61 -46.05
C ALA A 998 17.20 17.12 -45.75
N ALA A 999 18.24 16.60 -45.10
CA ALA A 999 18.25 15.25 -44.53
C ALA A 999 18.76 15.27 -43.09
N LEU A 1000 18.24 14.38 -42.27
CA LEU A 1000 18.75 14.10 -40.92
C LEU A 1000 19.71 12.91 -41.00
N THR A 1001 20.94 13.12 -40.55
CA THR A 1001 21.98 12.08 -40.50
C THR A 1001 22.55 11.98 -39.08
N GLY A 1002 23.05 10.80 -38.73
CA GLY A 1002 23.73 10.58 -37.46
C GLY A 1002 23.94 9.10 -37.18
N PHE A 1003 24.15 8.76 -35.92
CA PHE A 1003 24.39 7.40 -35.44
C PHE A 1003 23.59 7.12 -34.16
N ALA A 1004 23.17 5.88 -33.97
CA ALA A 1004 22.59 5.36 -32.72
C ALA A 1004 23.47 4.25 -32.15
N GLY A 1005 23.53 4.13 -30.82
CA GLY A 1005 24.29 3.05 -30.19
C GLY A 1005 24.20 3.02 -28.66
N ILE A 1006 24.50 1.85 -28.11
CA ILE A 1006 24.60 1.58 -26.66
C ILE A 1006 26.06 1.69 -26.24
N LYS A 1007 26.36 2.50 -25.22
CA LYS A 1007 27.74 2.77 -24.80
C LYS A 1007 28.48 1.52 -24.30
N ASP A 1008 29.80 1.53 -24.42
CA ASP A 1008 30.70 0.49 -23.92
C ASP A 1008 30.49 0.23 -22.41
N GLY A 1009 30.45 -1.04 -22.01
CA GLY A 1009 30.27 -1.49 -20.62
C GLY A 1009 28.82 -1.81 -20.22
N ALA A 1010 27.87 -1.66 -21.14
CA ALA A 1010 26.44 -1.96 -20.97
C ALA A 1010 26.10 -3.46 -21.10
N ASP A 1011 26.98 -4.38 -20.65
CA ASP A 1011 26.87 -5.82 -20.94
C ASP A 1011 25.60 -6.48 -20.34
N GLU A 1012 24.97 -5.83 -19.35
CA GLU A 1012 23.75 -6.27 -18.66
C GLU A 1012 22.47 -5.63 -19.24
N SER A 1013 22.54 -4.83 -20.31
CA SER A 1013 21.36 -4.23 -20.95
C SER A 1013 20.48 -5.29 -21.63
N GLY A 1014 19.15 -5.14 -21.47
CA GLY A 1014 18.15 -5.93 -22.20
C GLY A 1014 17.94 -5.51 -23.65
N GLY A 1015 18.56 -4.41 -24.08
CA GLY A 1015 18.41 -3.80 -25.40
C GLY A 1015 17.65 -2.46 -25.36
N VAL A 1016 17.92 -1.62 -26.37
CA VAL A 1016 17.33 -0.27 -26.51
C VAL A 1016 16.71 -0.11 -27.89
N GLY A 1017 15.48 0.40 -27.92
CA GLY A 1017 14.81 0.85 -29.14
C GLY A 1017 15.15 2.31 -29.45
N PHE A 1018 15.72 2.58 -30.62
CA PHE A 1018 15.94 3.93 -31.13
C PHE A 1018 14.92 4.25 -32.21
N ARG A 1019 14.24 5.40 -32.13
CA ARG A 1019 13.28 5.86 -33.13
C ARG A 1019 13.49 7.34 -33.46
N ILE A 1020 13.13 7.72 -34.69
CA ILE A 1020 13.07 9.11 -35.12
C ILE A 1020 11.67 9.39 -35.65
N ALA A 1021 11.04 10.44 -35.13
CA ALA A 1021 9.72 10.88 -35.56
C ALA A 1021 9.77 12.29 -36.18
N VAL A 1022 8.95 12.52 -37.22
CA VAL A 1022 8.68 13.84 -37.78
C VAL A 1022 7.18 14.11 -37.65
N ASN A 1023 6.82 15.17 -36.91
CA ASN A 1023 5.42 15.47 -36.56
C ASN A 1023 4.69 14.26 -35.96
N GLY A 1024 5.40 13.49 -35.13
CA GLY A 1024 4.90 12.28 -34.46
C GLY A 1024 4.85 11.01 -35.32
N ASN A 1025 5.08 11.10 -36.63
CA ASN A 1025 5.18 9.92 -37.50
C ASN A 1025 6.60 9.34 -37.43
N ILE A 1026 6.73 8.07 -37.02
CA ILE A 1026 8.03 7.37 -36.99
C ILE A 1026 8.51 7.16 -38.43
N VAL A 1027 9.64 7.79 -38.76
CA VAL A 1027 10.27 7.73 -40.09
C VAL A 1027 11.50 6.82 -40.10
N TRP A 1028 12.03 6.47 -38.92
CA TRP A 1028 13.12 5.52 -38.76
C TRP A 1028 13.05 4.84 -37.39
N SER A 1029 13.49 3.59 -37.33
CA SER A 1029 13.39 2.72 -36.16
C SER A 1029 14.42 1.61 -36.22
N GLU A 1030 15.17 1.40 -35.14
CA GLU A 1030 16.07 0.25 -34.95
C GLU A 1030 16.12 -0.20 -33.49
N ASP A 1031 16.15 -1.52 -33.25
CA ASP A 1031 16.35 -2.11 -31.92
C ASP A 1031 17.79 -2.63 -31.81
N MET A 1032 18.49 -2.22 -30.75
CA MET A 1032 19.91 -2.51 -30.59
C MET A 1032 20.18 -3.30 -29.31
N MET A 1033 21.06 -4.28 -29.41
CA MET A 1033 21.61 -5.02 -28.26
C MET A 1033 23.01 -4.48 -27.90
N PRO A 1034 23.46 -4.60 -26.64
CA PRO A 1034 24.80 -4.18 -26.25
C PRO A 1034 25.89 -4.91 -27.06
N GLY A 1035 27.01 -4.22 -27.29
CA GLY A 1035 28.14 -4.72 -28.06
C GLY A 1035 28.04 -4.56 -29.59
N ALA A 1036 26.94 -4.01 -30.10
CA ALA A 1036 26.82 -3.62 -31.51
C ALA A 1036 27.73 -2.42 -31.87
N ALA A 1037 28.05 -2.27 -33.17
CA ALA A 1037 28.68 -1.05 -33.66
C ALA A 1037 27.66 0.09 -33.76
N TRP A 1038 28.14 1.33 -33.93
CA TRP A 1038 27.28 2.47 -34.27
C TRP A 1038 26.40 2.16 -35.49
N GLU A 1039 25.09 2.33 -35.34
CA GLU A 1039 24.14 2.21 -36.45
C GLU A 1039 23.93 3.57 -37.11
N PRO A 1040 24.35 3.77 -38.36
CA PRO A 1040 24.15 5.03 -39.07
C PRO A 1040 22.70 5.17 -39.56
N PHE A 1041 22.16 6.39 -39.49
CA PHE A 1041 20.89 6.73 -40.16
C PHE A 1041 21.06 7.92 -41.10
N HIS A 1042 20.30 7.92 -42.19
CA HIS A 1042 20.14 9.02 -43.13
C HIS A 1042 18.68 9.08 -43.59
N ILE A 1043 17.97 10.12 -43.22
CA ILE A 1043 16.52 10.26 -43.40
C ILE A 1043 16.28 11.52 -44.21
N SER A 1044 15.76 11.38 -45.43
CA SER A 1044 15.39 12.53 -46.25
C SER A 1044 14.16 13.23 -45.66
N LEU A 1045 14.20 14.56 -45.61
CA LEU A 1045 13.12 15.44 -45.16
C LEU A 1045 12.59 16.31 -46.31
N ALA A 1046 12.87 15.95 -47.56
CA ALA A 1046 12.47 16.70 -48.75
C ALA A 1046 10.96 16.97 -48.82
N ASP A 1047 10.13 16.02 -48.36
CA ASP A 1047 8.67 16.16 -48.32
C ASP A 1047 8.19 17.28 -47.38
N TYR A 1048 9.06 17.76 -46.50
CA TYR A 1048 8.79 18.83 -45.53
C TYR A 1048 9.50 20.15 -45.89
N ALA A 1049 10.06 20.28 -47.10
CA ALA A 1049 10.83 21.45 -47.50
C ALA A 1049 10.05 22.76 -47.35
N GLY A 1050 10.60 23.73 -46.62
CA GLY A 1050 9.97 25.01 -46.33
C GLY A 1050 8.89 25.01 -45.23
N GLU A 1051 8.56 23.84 -44.69
CA GLU A 1051 7.59 23.67 -43.62
C GLU A 1051 8.22 23.74 -42.22
N SER A 1052 7.40 24.06 -41.23
CA SER A 1052 7.74 23.84 -39.82
C SER A 1052 7.53 22.36 -39.47
N VAL A 1053 8.48 21.76 -38.75
CA VAL A 1053 8.42 20.36 -38.31
C VAL A 1053 8.79 20.26 -36.83
N VAL A 1054 8.24 19.25 -36.15
CA VAL A 1054 8.73 18.78 -34.85
C VAL A 1054 9.47 17.47 -35.07
N LEU A 1055 10.79 17.52 -34.98
CA LEU A 1055 11.66 16.34 -35.06
C LEU A 1055 11.84 15.79 -33.64
N THR A 1056 11.61 14.49 -33.44
CA THR A 1056 11.79 13.83 -32.13
C THR A 1056 12.76 12.67 -32.25
N LEU A 1057 13.80 12.66 -31.42
CA LEU A 1057 14.65 11.49 -31.18
C LEU A 1057 14.10 10.76 -29.96
N ILE A 1058 13.78 9.46 -30.10
CA ILE A 1058 13.14 8.65 -29.06
C ILE A 1058 14.04 7.47 -28.73
N THR A 1059 14.35 7.28 -27.46
CA THR A 1059 15.02 6.08 -26.94
C THR A 1059 14.10 5.35 -25.98
N ASP A 1060 13.92 4.05 -26.18
CA ASP A 1060 12.96 3.19 -25.48
C ASP A 1060 13.68 2.02 -24.79
N SER A 1061 13.38 1.76 -23.53
CA SER A 1061 13.93 0.61 -22.81
C SER A 1061 13.19 -0.67 -23.25
N MET A 1062 13.89 -1.68 -23.76
CA MET A 1062 13.26 -2.95 -24.17
C MET A 1062 13.10 -3.95 -23.00
N GLY A 1063 13.26 -3.49 -21.76
CA GLY A 1063 13.22 -4.33 -20.57
C GLY A 1063 13.72 -3.62 -19.32
N ASP A 1064 14.65 -4.24 -18.60
CA ASP A 1064 15.38 -3.56 -17.53
C ASP A 1064 16.33 -2.52 -18.12
N TYR A 1065 16.24 -1.30 -17.60
CA TYR A 1065 16.90 -0.11 -18.10
C TYR A 1065 18.28 0.12 -17.48
N GLY A 1066 18.62 -0.53 -16.36
CA GLY A 1066 19.77 -0.14 -15.51
C GLY A 1066 21.13 0.04 -16.23
N TYR A 1067 21.29 -0.59 -17.39
CA TYR A 1067 22.52 -0.58 -18.19
C TYR A 1067 22.34 -0.12 -19.63
N ASP A 1068 21.17 0.42 -20.00
CA ASP A 1068 20.83 0.72 -21.40
C ASP A 1068 21.75 1.77 -22.03
N TRP A 1069 22.16 2.77 -21.26
CA TRP A 1069 23.27 3.69 -21.60
C TRP A 1069 23.24 4.20 -23.06
N ALA A 1070 22.04 4.50 -23.56
CA ALA A 1070 21.76 4.82 -24.95
C ALA A 1070 22.35 6.18 -25.38
N PHE A 1071 22.85 6.26 -26.61
CA PHE A 1071 23.50 7.46 -27.12
C PHE A 1071 23.17 7.74 -28.60
N TRP A 1072 22.87 9.00 -28.91
CA TRP A 1072 22.74 9.51 -30.28
C TRP A 1072 24.03 10.21 -30.69
N GLY A 1073 24.81 9.63 -31.60
CA GLY A 1073 26.09 10.15 -32.07
C GLY A 1073 25.94 11.06 -33.29
N GLU A 1074 26.52 12.25 -33.23
CA GLU A 1074 26.61 13.24 -34.31
C GLU A 1074 25.28 13.51 -35.06
N PRO A 1075 24.13 13.71 -34.37
CA PRO A 1075 22.87 14.00 -35.05
C PRO A 1075 22.92 15.40 -35.71
N GLN A 1076 22.70 15.46 -37.03
CA GLN A 1076 22.82 16.68 -37.83
C GLN A 1076 21.76 16.77 -38.92
N LEU A 1077 21.23 17.96 -39.15
CA LEU A 1077 20.51 18.30 -40.38
C LEU A 1077 21.51 18.80 -41.42
N ILE A 1078 21.50 18.23 -42.61
CA ILE A 1078 22.36 18.58 -43.73
C ILE A 1078 21.53 18.92 -44.97
N ALA A 1079 22.15 19.56 -45.97
CA ALA A 1079 21.57 19.64 -47.30
C ALA A 1079 21.79 18.29 -48.00
N ASP A 1080 20.72 17.69 -48.50
CA ASP A 1080 20.70 16.38 -49.18
C ASP A 1080 21.09 16.51 -50.67
#